data_AF-A0A6M0BUR0-F1
#
_entry.id   AF-A0A6M0BUR0-F1
#
_cell.length_a   1.000
_cell.length_b   1.000
_cell.length_c   1.000
_cell.angle_alpha   90.00
_cell.angle_beta   90.00
_cell.angle_gamma   90.00
#
_symmetry.space_group_name_H-M   'P 1'
#
loop_
_entity.id
_entity.type
_entity.pdbx_description
1 polymer ?
#
loop_
_entity_poly.entity_id
_entity_poly.type
_entity_poly.pdbx_seq_one_letter_code
_entity_poly.pdbx_strand_id
1 'polypeptide(L)'
;MTSPTFGSDISDINNSNNTEASWQQKSQQLPIWVRRCGAWTTEVSLVVLSGIVPFWLGHLGNIGNKSVPLNPVVATTTEAIANTLGIPLRNRYQKVTPLANLFWSGALLAPLAIVGWQLFLLARTGQTLPKRWFEIRVVTALGTSPGLRRTLVREGFAKWGLPMGTAYLIWYLTGAFPSLAILLALSGLALLGDISLIRFNKLRRTGHDRLGNTFVVDARSGQLDSHPFNFIDTQTQASIAAIVTTHKKSEGFHLWPWMRKNPGMTLLMITALGMVSVLGTIFGTHVYIQNQANWREFKQQDNDMFLALVNKLSLTSSKPQQRQVAVLALGSTKDPRAIPLLVDLLGQENEPSILDGIQQSLVSAGPTVIPELRRLNQALKNDLDSLSYGGNSQEQLLVSLRLRATQKAIAKVLKVYSGSVKEADLSGVDLGQITSGPASFTLILENTDLSGVKFRGATLNQASFKNSRFYGPGKDNRLGTFDDLIADLSGANLIETNLTGATFGPVVMKRADLFRAILNKAKMPDSILTEANLSSAKLIETDLQRANLTEASLTGADLGSANLSEANLRRAHLSKVKAEGASFQSSNLMESNWQGANLSGANFSKSNLRKADLSLAQLTNVNFRNAQLQNANLRNADLSLADLRGANLSGTDLKGAKLVTPKPAQLDQFLASPLETFKSDYLRGVNFNFAKNLDPNQINYICKQGGIHEQCTNN
;
A
#
# COMPACT_ATOMS: atom_id res chain seq x y z
N MET A 1 -89.12 -9.59 24.47
CA MET A 1 -88.45 -10.78 25.04
C MET A 1 -87.01 -10.37 25.30
N THR A 2 -86.61 -9.92 26.49
CA THR A 2 -86.40 -10.71 27.73
C THR A 2 -85.38 -11.83 27.54
N SER A 3 -84.11 -11.55 27.88
CA SER A 3 -83.36 -12.03 29.07
C SER A 3 -83.78 -13.39 29.72
N PRO A 4 -82.94 -14.03 30.58
CA PRO A 4 -81.69 -13.53 31.21
C PRO A 4 -80.57 -14.57 31.54
N THR A 5 -79.55 -14.11 32.29
CA THR A 5 -78.79 -14.80 33.39
C THR A 5 -77.80 -15.93 33.09
N PHE A 6 -76.66 -16.12 33.80
CA PHE A 6 -75.86 -15.38 34.83
C PHE A 6 -74.46 -16.07 34.87
N GLY A 7 -73.34 -15.55 35.39
CA GLY A 7 -72.91 -14.24 35.91
C GLY A 7 -71.48 -13.97 35.39
N SER A 8 -70.38 -13.73 36.13
CA SER A 8 -70.10 -13.18 37.48
C SER A 8 -68.59 -13.39 37.78
N ASP A 9 -67.75 -12.45 38.24
CA ASP A 9 -67.88 -11.00 38.45
C ASP A 9 -66.49 -10.31 38.64
N ILE A 10 -66.45 -8.96 38.54
CA ILE A 10 -65.66 -7.94 39.33
C ILE A 10 -64.22 -8.33 39.79
N SER A 11 -63.12 -7.57 39.59
CA SER A 11 -62.78 -6.15 39.26
C SER A 11 -61.33 -6.14 38.67
N ASP A 12 -60.70 -5.09 38.13
CA ASP A 12 -60.77 -3.63 38.34
C ASP A 12 -60.60 -2.85 37.01
N ILE A 13 -61.41 -1.81 36.81
CA ILE A 13 -61.17 -0.77 35.80
C ILE A 13 -60.86 0.53 36.55
N ASN A 14 -59.60 0.96 36.53
CA ASN A 14 -59.24 2.36 36.73
C ASN A 14 -57.88 2.71 36.11
N ASN A 15 -57.86 3.78 35.32
CA ASN A 15 -56.70 4.50 34.78
C ASN A 15 -55.64 3.74 33.96
N SER A 16 -55.75 3.85 32.62
CA SER A 16 -54.63 3.66 31.69
C SER A 16 -54.51 4.76 30.62
N ASN A 17 -54.92 5.99 30.93
CA ASN A 17 -54.44 7.18 30.21
C ASN A 17 -53.09 7.61 30.77
N ASN A 18 -51.98 7.10 30.22
CA ASN A 18 -50.68 7.80 30.18
C ASN A 18 -49.68 7.11 29.22
N THR A 19 -49.65 7.62 27.99
CA THR A 19 -48.46 7.84 27.12
C THR A 19 -47.20 6.99 27.32
N GLU A 20 -46.73 6.37 26.24
CA GLU A 20 -45.33 5.92 26.14
C GLU A 20 -44.37 7.10 26.38
N ALA A 21 -43.62 7.07 27.49
CA ALA A 21 -42.61 8.07 27.77
C ALA A 21 -41.53 8.07 26.67
N SER A 22 -41.21 9.27 26.16
CA SER A 22 -40.20 9.47 25.12
C SER A 22 -38.84 8.87 25.53
N TRP A 23 -38.00 8.47 24.56
CA TRP A 23 -36.66 7.93 24.85
C TRP A 23 -35.82 8.86 25.73
N GLN A 24 -36.01 10.18 25.60
CA GLN A 24 -35.40 11.19 26.47
C GLN A 24 -35.85 11.01 27.94
N GLN A 25 -37.15 10.91 28.22
CA GLN A 25 -37.64 10.64 29.58
C GLN A 25 -37.16 9.30 30.15
N LYS A 26 -37.06 8.25 29.33
CA LYS A 26 -36.52 6.95 29.77
C LYS A 26 -35.02 7.02 30.08
N SER A 27 -34.23 7.80 29.32
CA SER A 27 -32.79 7.96 29.59
C SER A 27 -32.50 8.82 30.83
N GLN A 28 -33.40 9.76 31.16
CA GLN A 28 -33.32 10.65 32.34
C GLN A 28 -33.40 9.94 33.69
N GLN A 29 -33.92 8.71 33.74
CA GLN A 29 -34.03 7.90 34.97
C GLN A 29 -32.78 7.04 35.24
N LEU A 30 -31.82 7.00 34.30
CA LEU A 30 -30.62 6.17 34.42
C LEU A 30 -29.56 6.80 35.35
N PRO A 31 -28.73 5.99 36.04
CA PRO A 31 -27.60 6.49 36.82
C PRO A 31 -26.66 7.38 35.99
N ILE A 32 -26.03 8.37 36.61
CA ILE A 32 -25.20 9.37 35.91
C ILE A 32 -24.03 8.69 35.18
N TRP A 33 -23.47 7.60 35.70
CA TRP A 33 -22.44 6.82 35.00
C TRP A 33 -22.94 6.18 33.69
N VAL A 34 -24.17 5.65 33.66
CA VAL A 34 -24.80 5.10 32.45
C VAL A 34 -25.03 6.21 31.43
N ARG A 35 -25.59 7.35 31.89
CA ARG A 35 -25.76 8.55 31.06
C ARG A 35 -24.43 9.07 30.51
N ARG A 36 -23.33 9.01 31.29
CA ARG A 36 -21.97 9.39 30.84
C ARG A 36 -21.45 8.47 29.74
N CYS A 37 -21.65 7.16 29.89
CA CYS A 37 -21.31 6.19 28.86
C CYS A 37 -22.14 6.43 27.58
N GLY A 38 -23.47 6.61 27.71
CA GLY A 38 -24.36 6.90 26.57
C GLY A 38 -24.01 8.20 25.84
N ALA A 39 -23.70 9.27 26.57
CA ALA A 39 -23.23 10.53 25.99
C ALA A 39 -21.88 10.39 25.27
N TRP A 40 -20.98 9.56 25.80
CA TRP A 40 -19.68 9.31 25.15
C TRP A 40 -19.79 8.42 23.91
N THR A 41 -20.57 7.34 23.95
CA THR A 41 -20.76 6.47 22.78
C THR A 41 -21.42 7.23 21.63
N THR A 42 -22.45 8.04 21.92
CA THR A 42 -23.09 8.89 20.91
C THR A 42 -22.18 10.01 20.38
N GLU A 43 -21.30 10.58 21.19
CA GLU A 43 -20.24 11.50 20.72
C GLU A 43 -19.29 10.83 19.73
N VAL A 44 -18.77 9.65 20.08
CA VAL A 44 -17.86 8.89 19.22
C VAL A 44 -18.56 8.46 17.93
N SER A 45 -19.77 7.91 18.02
CA SER A 45 -20.55 7.50 16.85
C SER A 45 -20.81 8.68 15.90
N LEU A 46 -21.12 9.88 16.40
CA LEU A 46 -21.33 11.06 15.56
C LEU A 46 -20.07 11.41 14.76
N VAL A 47 -18.90 11.42 15.40
CA VAL A 47 -17.62 11.72 14.75
C VAL A 47 -17.24 10.63 13.74
N VAL A 48 -17.36 9.35 14.13
CA VAL A 48 -17.06 8.20 13.27
C VAL A 48 -17.95 8.15 12.03
N LEU A 49 -19.27 8.30 12.19
CA LEU A 49 -20.22 8.30 11.07
C LEU A 49 -19.95 9.46 10.10
N SER A 50 -19.53 10.63 10.59
CA SER A 50 -19.23 11.79 9.74
C SER A 50 -18.04 11.60 8.80
N GLY A 51 -17.11 10.70 9.13
CA GLY A 51 -16.03 10.29 8.24
C GLY A 51 -16.40 9.10 7.37
N ILE A 52 -16.99 8.05 7.96
CA ILE A 52 -17.31 6.80 7.27
C ILE A 52 -18.36 7.00 6.17
N VAL A 53 -19.43 7.76 6.41
CA VAL A 53 -20.52 7.92 5.44
C VAL A 53 -20.03 8.59 4.15
N PRO A 54 -19.34 9.74 4.17
CA PRO A 54 -18.73 10.30 2.97
C PRO A 54 -17.68 9.36 2.35
N PHE A 55 -16.83 8.71 3.15
CA PHE A 55 -15.81 7.80 2.61
C PHE A 55 -16.42 6.65 1.79
N TRP A 56 -17.48 6.03 2.30
CA TRP A 56 -18.20 4.94 1.65
C TRP A 56 -18.99 5.41 0.42
N LEU A 57 -19.65 6.57 0.48
CA LEU A 57 -20.26 7.21 -0.68
C LEU A 57 -19.24 7.51 -1.79
N GLY A 58 -18.02 7.93 -1.42
CA GLY A 58 -16.93 8.12 -2.37
C GLY A 58 -16.46 6.82 -3.01
N HIS A 59 -16.47 5.70 -2.28
CA HIS A 59 -16.16 4.38 -2.82
C HIS A 59 -17.21 3.93 -3.86
N LEU A 60 -18.50 4.03 -3.54
CA LEU A 60 -19.60 3.77 -4.49
C LEU A 60 -19.56 4.72 -5.71
N GLY A 61 -19.23 5.99 -5.46
CA GLY A 61 -19.08 7.00 -6.51
C GLY A 61 -17.88 6.81 -7.43
N ASN A 62 -16.94 5.92 -7.09
CA ASN A 62 -15.72 5.67 -7.88
C ASN A 62 -15.92 4.67 -9.05
N ILE A 63 -17.14 4.60 -9.57
CA ILE A 63 -17.52 3.73 -10.69
C ILE A 63 -17.80 4.62 -11.92
N GLY A 64 -16.80 4.86 -12.77
CA GLY A 64 -16.98 5.67 -13.98
C GLY A 64 -15.72 5.83 -14.83
N ASN A 65 -15.93 6.10 -16.14
CA ASN A 65 -14.85 6.17 -17.14
C ASN A 65 -14.02 7.48 -17.09
N LYS A 66 -14.53 8.54 -16.46
CA LYS A 66 -13.79 9.82 -16.31
C LYS A 66 -13.05 9.82 -14.99
N SER A 67 -11.71 9.78 -15.05
CA SER A 67 -10.84 9.76 -13.87
C SER A 67 -9.92 10.98 -13.83
N VAL A 68 -9.77 11.55 -12.63
CA VAL A 68 -9.02 12.77 -12.29
C VAL A 68 -8.01 12.38 -11.20
N PRO A 69 -6.82 13.00 -11.11
CA PRO A 69 -5.93 12.79 -9.96
C PRO A 69 -6.66 13.05 -8.62
N LEU A 70 -6.34 12.23 -7.62
CA LEU A 70 -6.77 12.41 -6.24
C LEU A 70 -6.35 13.80 -5.71
N ASN A 71 -7.20 14.44 -4.91
CA ASN A 71 -6.91 15.71 -4.26
C ASN A 71 -5.60 15.60 -3.46
N PRO A 72 -4.61 16.52 -3.64
CA PRO A 72 -3.33 16.45 -2.95
C PRO A 72 -3.44 16.44 -1.43
N VAL A 73 -4.45 17.11 -0.84
CA VAL A 73 -4.70 17.08 0.61
C VAL A 73 -5.14 15.67 1.04
N VAL A 74 -5.99 15.01 0.26
CA VAL A 74 -6.41 13.63 0.55
C VAL A 74 -5.23 12.67 0.41
N ALA A 75 -4.47 12.77 -0.69
CA ALA A 75 -3.31 11.93 -0.96
C ALA A 75 -2.25 12.01 0.16
N THR A 76 -1.79 13.23 0.50
CA THR A 76 -0.81 13.47 1.58
C THR A 76 -1.31 13.02 2.95
N THR A 77 -2.60 13.23 3.26
CA THR A 77 -3.18 12.77 4.53
C THR A 77 -3.25 11.23 4.59
N THR A 78 -3.64 10.57 3.50
CA THR A 78 -3.64 9.11 3.39
C THR A 78 -2.23 8.55 3.50
N GLU A 79 -1.22 9.21 2.92
CA GLU A 79 0.18 8.81 3.03
C GLU A 79 0.72 8.96 4.46
N ALA A 80 0.41 10.07 5.14
CA ALA A 80 0.78 10.28 6.54
C ALA A 80 0.12 9.25 7.48
N ILE A 81 -1.16 8.93 7.26
CA ILE A 81 -1.87 7.88 8.01
C ILE A 81 -1.25 6.51 7.71
N ALA A 82 -1.00 6.19 6.44
CA ALA A 82 -0.45 4.90 6.03
C ALA A 82 0.96 4.67 6.59
N ASN A 83 1.82 5.68 6.57
CA ASN A 83 3.13 5.67 7.23
C ASN A 83 2.99 5.42 8.74
N THR A 84 2.20 6.23 9.44
CA THR A 84 1.96 6.11 10.89
C THR A 84 1.41 4.74 11.31
N LEU A 85 0.61 4.11 10.45
CA LEU A 85 -0.09 2.87 10.71
C LEU A 85 0.57 1.63 10.06
N GLY A 86 1.67 1.79 9.33
CA GLY A 86 2.33 0.71 8.58
C GLY A 86 1.48 0.09 7.47
N ILE A 87 0.53 0.84 6.90
CA ILE A 87 -0.41 0.34 5.88
C ILE A 87 0.26 0.44 4.49
N PRO A 88 0.34 -0.66 3.71
CA PRO A 88 0.94 -0.64 2.38
C PRO A 88 0.07 0.11 1.37
N LEU A 89 0.63 1.14 0.73
CA LEU A 89 -0.04 1.95 -0.29
C LEU A 89 0.00 1.25 -1.66
N ARG A 90 -0.98 0.35 -1.91
CA ARG A 90 -1.08 -0.41 -3.18
C ARG A 90 -1.15 0.43 -4.46
N ASN A 91 -1.54 1.70 -4.40
CA ASN A 91 -1.59 2.56 -5.58
C ASN A 91 -1.33 4.04 -5.25
N ARG A 92 -0.05 4.44 -5.23
CA ARG A 92 0.37 5.84 -4.93
C ARG A 92 -0.14 6.88 -5.95
N TYR A 93 -0.59 6.45 -7.14
CA TYR A 93 -1.06 7.33 -8.22
C TYR A 93 -2.52 7.03 -8.59
N GLN A 94 -3.40 7.01 -7.59
CA GLN A 94 -4.81 6.72 -7.80
C GLN A 94 -5.50 7.86 -8.59
N LYS A 95 -6.00 7.53 -9.78
CA LYS A 95 -7.01 8.35 -10.48
C LYS A 95 -8.39 7.89 -10.02
N VAL A 96 -9.28 8.85 -9.72
CA VAL A 96 -10.62 8.61 -9.18
C VAL A 96 -11.67 9.46 -9.88
N THR A 97 -12.95 9.13 -9.73
CA THR A 97 -14.01 9.99 -10.26
C THR A 97 -14.04 11.33 -9.50
N PRO A 98 -14.50 12.44 -10.11
CA PRO A 98 -14.65 13.72 -9.41
C PRO A 98 -15.55 13.62 -8.18
N LEU A 99 -16.57 12.78 -8.23
CA LEU A 99 -17.51 12.53 -7.14
C LEU A 99 -16.83 11.82 -5.96
N ALA A 100 -16.01 10.79 -6.21
CA ALA A 100 -15.20 10.15 -5.19
C ALA A 100 -14.23 11.13 -4.52
N ASN A 101 -13.60 11.99 -5.33
CA ASN A 101 -12.65 13.00 -4.85
C ASN A 101 -13.31 14.03 -3.90
N LEU A 102 -14.53 14.49 -4.24
CA LEU A 102 -15.34 15.36 -3.39
C LEU A 102 -15.69 14.68 -2.07
N PHE A 103 -16.22 13.45 -2.13
CA PHE A 103 -16.65 12.72 -0.95
C PHE A 103 -15.50 12.36 0.01
N TRP A 104 -14.33 11.98 -0.51
CA TRP A 104 -13.15 11.71 0.33
C TRP A 104 -12.51 12.98 0.90
N SER A 105 -12.60 14.11 0.18
CA SER A 105 -12.24 15.42 0.75
C SER A 105 -13.20 15.79 1.91
N GLY A 106 -14.50 15.53 1.75
CA GLY A 106 -15.50 15.69 2.80
C GLY A 106 -15.27 14.78 4.01
N ALA A 107 -14.85 13.53 3.79
CA ALA A 107 -14.55 12.56 4.85
C ALA A 107 -13.42 13.01 5.79
N LEU A 108 -12.47 13.82 5.32
CA LEU A 108 -11.42 14.41 6.15
C LEU A 108 -11.91 15.64 6.93
N LEU A 109 -12.74 16.49 6.32
CA LEU A 109 -13.18 17.75 6.91
C LEU A 109 -14.32 17.59 7.92
N ALA A 110 -15.28 16.69 7.66
CA ALA A 110 -16.48 16.56 8.49
C ALA A 110 -16.20 16.15 9.95
N PRO A 111 -15.32 15.17 10.25
CA PRO A 111 -14.94 14.85 11.63
C PRO A 111 -14.30 16.03 12.36
N LEU A 112 -13.42 16.78 11.69
CA LEU A 112 -12.74 17.95 12.26
C LEU A 112 -13.74 19.06 12.60
N ALA A 113 -14.69 19.33 11.70
CA ALA A 113 -15.75 20.31 11.93
C ALA A 113 -16.65 19.92 13.11
N ILE A 114 -17.08 18.66 13.20
CA ILE A 114 -17.92 18.18 14.31
C ILE A 114 -17.17 18.20 15.64
N VAL A 115 -15.91 17.75 15.68
CA VAL A 115 -15.08 17.79 16.90
C VAL A 115 -14.84 19.23 17.34
N GLY A 116 -14.50 20.14 16.42
CA GLY A 116 -14.34 21.57 16.71
C GLY A 116 -15.62 22.20 17.29
N TRP A 117 -16.78 21.88 16.70
CA TRP A 117 -18.08 22.33 17.18
C TRP A 117 -18.44 21.77 18.57
N GLN A 118 -18.21 20.48 18.81
CA GLN A 118 -18.43 19.87 20.12
C GLN A 118 -17.52 20.48 21.20
N LEU A 119 -16.23 20.71 20.91
CA LEU A 119 -15.29 21.34 21.82
C LEU A 119 -15.69 22.79 22.12
N PHE A 120 -16.18 23.54 21.12
CA PHE A 120 -16.70 24.89 21.31
C PHE A 120 -17.93 24.91 22.25
N LEU A 121 -18.93 24.05 22.00
CA LEU A 121 -20.12 23.94 22.84
C LEU A 121 -19.77 23.53 24.29
N LEU A 122 -18.85 22.57 24.45
CA LEU A 122 -18.36 22.11 25.74
C LEU A 122 -17.61 23.21 26.50
N ALA A 123 -16.77 23.99 25.81
CA ALA A 123 -16.04 25.11 26.39
C ALA A 123 -16.97 26.25 26.84
N ARG A 124 -17.99 26.59 26.03
CA ARG A 124 -18.94 27.68 26.30
C ARG A 124 -20.02 27.33 27.31
N THR A 125 -20.57 26.12 27.26
CA THR A 125 -21.79 25.75 28.02
C THR A 125 -21.59 24.63 29.05
N GLY A 126 -20.46 23.92 28.97
CA GLY A 126 -20.21 22.71 29.76
C GLY A 126 -20.85 21.46 29.15
N GLN A 127 -21.45 21.54 27.97
CA GLN A 127 -22.15 20.43 27.32
C GLN A 127 -21.91 20.40 25.81
N THR A 128 -21.74 19.20 25.26
CA THR A 128 -21.89 18.90 23.82
C THR A 128 -23.36 18.62 23.49
N LEU A 129 -23.70 18.40 22.21
CA LEU A 129 -25.06 18.00 21.83
C LEU A 129 -25.52 16.70 22.52
N PRO A 130 -24.75 15.59 22.54
CA PRO A 130 -25.22 14.39 23.23
C PRO A 130 -25.20 14.53 24.76
N LYS A 131 -24.24 15.25 25.35
CA LYS A 131 -24.27 15.55 26.79
C LYS A 131 -25.50 16.36 27.20
N ARG A 132 -26.12 17.15 26.29
CA ARG A 132 -27.45 17.77 26.54
C ARG A 132 -28.56 16.73 26.55
N TRP A 133 -28.61 15.81 25.57
CA TRP A 133 -29.63 14.76 25.51
C TRP A 133 -29.63 13.83 26.73
N PHE A 134 -28.45 13.60 27.33
CA PHE A 134 -28.28 12.83 28.56
C PHE A 134 -28.22 13.69 29.84
N GLU A 135 -28.51 14.99 29.76
CA GLU A 135 -28.56 15.94 30.90
C GLU A 135 -27.31 15.95 31.78
N ILE A 136 -26.14 15.88 31.16
CA ILE A 136 -24.84 15.90 31.82
C ILE A 136 -24.16 17.23 31.58
N ARG A 137 -23.57 17.82 32.63
CA ARG A 137 -22.78 19.05 32.52
C ARG A 137 -21.38 18.87 33.09
N VAL A 138 -20.39 19.36 32.34
CA VAL A 138 -19.00 19.48 32.77
C VAL A 138 -18.81 20.88 33.34
N VAL A 139 -18.36 20.96 34.59
CA VAL A 139 -18.16 22.22 35.33
C VAL A 139 -16.78 22.29 35.97
N THR A 140 -16.34 23.48 36.33
CA THR A 140 -15.14 23.70 37.14
C THR A 140 -15.44 23.55 38.63
N ALA A 141 -14.41 23.63 39.49
CA ALA A 141 -14.60 23.70 40.94
C ALA A 141 -15.48 24.88 41.41
N LEU A 142 -15.71 25.88 40.56
CA LEU A 142 -16.54 27.05 40.83
C LEU A 142 -17.95 26.92 40.21
N GLY A 143 -18.35 25.73 39.73
CA GLY A 143 -19.65 25.50 39.06
C GLY A 143 -19.78 26.09 37.64
N THR A 144 -18.84 26.94 37.22
CA THR A 144 -18.83 27.57 35.90
C THR A 144 -18.39 26.62 34.77
N SER A 145 -18.70 26.98 33.52
CA SER A 145 -18.27 26.23 32.33
C SER A 145 -16.75 26.22 32.18
N PRO A 146 -16.13 25.15 31.64
CA PRO A 146 -14.68 24.92 31.73
C PRO A 146 -13.81 25.91 30.93
N GLY A 147 -14.36 26.54 29.88
CA GLY A 147 -13.58 27.36 28.97
C GLY A 147 -12.65 26.55 28.05
N LEU A 148 -12.11 27.21 27.01
CA LEU A 148 -11.41 26.53 25.91
C LEU A 148 -10.17 25.75 26.40
N ARG A 149 -9.31 26.38 27.20
CA ARG A 149 -8.04 25.78 27.67
C ARG A 149 -8.26 24.49 28.48
N ARG A 150 -9.19 24.48 29.45
CA ARG A 150 -9.47 23.29 30.26
C ARG A 150 -10.16 22.22 29.43
N THR A 151 -11.03 22.60 28.50
CA THR A 151 -11.70 21.68 27.57
C THR A 151 -10.69 20.96 26.66
N LEU A 152 -9.72 21.68 26.10
CA LEU A 152 -8.66 21.09 25.26
C LEU A 152 -7.73 20.15 26.04
N VAL A 153 -7.34 20.53 27.27
CA VAL A 153 -6.55 19.64 28.14
C VAL A 153 -7.34 18.38 28.52
N ARG A 154 -8.63 18.54 28.85
CA ARG A 154 -9.51 17.45 29.29
C ARG A 154 -9.83 16.46 28.17
N GLU A 155 -10.37 16.93 27.06
CA GLU A 155 -10.81 16.07 25.95
C GLU A 155 -9.63 15.72 25.03
N GLY A 156 -8.86 16.71 24.57
CA GLY A 156 -7.76 16.49 23.61
C GLY A 156 -6.59 15.73 24.23
N PHE A 157 -5.92 16.31 25.24
CA PHE A 157 -4.73 15.70 25.83
C PHE A 157 -5.04 14.51 26.73
N ALA A 158 -5.94 14.67 27.71
CA ALA A 158 -6.09 13.69 28.78
C ALA A 158 -6.97 12.48 28.43
N LYS A 159 -8.12 12.69 27.76
CA LYS A 159 -9.07 11.62 27.40
C LYS A 159 -8.65 10.85 26.15
N TRP A 160 -8.11 11.52 25.13
CA TRP A 160 -7.70 10.88 23.88
C TRP A 160 -6.18 10.77 23.74
N GLY A 161 -5.45 11.87 23.89
CA GLY A 161 -4.00 11.92 23.64
C GLY A 161 -3.18 10.95 24.50
N LEU A 162 -3.41 10.91 25.82
CA LEU A 162 -2.66 10.06 26.73
C LEU A 162 -2.98 8.56 26.50
N PRO A 163 -4.25 8.09 26.48
CA PRO A 163 -4.56 6.68 26.22
C PRO A 163 -4.15 6.20 24.82
N MET A 164 -4.36 7.01 23.78
CA MET A 164 -3.98 6.64 22.41
C MET A 164 -2.45 6.67 22.23
N GLY A 165 -1.76 7.64 22.84
CA GLY A 165 -0.31 7.76 22.81
C GLY A 165 0.40 6.63 23.55
N THR A 166 -0.11 6.18 24.69
CA THR A 166 0.45 5.00 25.39
C THR A 166 0.17 3.71 24.62
N ALA A 167 -1.04 3.54 24.08
CA ALA A 167 -1.37 2.39 23.22
C ALA A 167 -0.47 2.33 21.96
N TYR A 168 -0.23 3.48 21.31
CA TYR A 168 0.67 3.60 20.16
C TYR A 168 2.13 3.28 20.53
N LEU A 169 2.65 3.83 21.63
CA LEU A 169 4.02 3.55 22.08
C LEU A 169 4.22 2.07 22.41
N ILE A 170 3.26 1.44 23.09
CA ILE A 170 3.30 0.00 23.37
C ILE A 170 3.29 -0.78 22.06
N TRP A 171 2.34 -0.51 21.16
CA TRP A 171 2.22 -1.17 19.86
C TRP A 171 3.49 -1.07 19.00
N TYR A 172 4.11 0.11 18.97
CA TYR A 172 5.34 0.39 18.21
C TYR A 172 6.56 -0.32 18.81
N LEU A 173 6.74 -0.24 20.14
CA LEU A 173 7.93 -0.76 20.83
C LEU A 173 7.89 -2.27 21.10
N THR A 174 6.71 -2.87 21.30
CA THR A 174 6.58 -4.32 21.61
C THR A 174 6.66 -5.23 20.39
N GLY A 175 6.93 -4.69 19.20
CA GLY A 175 6.97 -5.43 17.94
C GLY A 175 5.60 -5.73 17.32
N ALA A 176 4.49 -5.40 18.00
CA ALA A 176 3.12 -5.61 17.54
C ALA A 176 2.71 -4.79 16.29
N PHE A 177 3.49 -3.76 15.95
CA PHE A 177 3.46 -3.10 14.63
C PHE A 177 3.56 -4.11 13.47
N PRO A 178 2.87 -3.93 12.33
CA PRO A 178 1.85 -2.93 12.01
C PRO A 178 0.42 -3.44 12.32
N SER A 179 0.22 -4.37 13.26
CA SER A 179 -1.08 -5.02 13.49
C SER A 179 -2.11 -4.05 14.08
N LEU A 180 -3.01 -3.55 13.22
CA LEU A 180 -4.07 -2.61 13.61
C LEU A 180 -5.06 -3.20 14.63
N ALA A 181 -5.30 -4.50 14.58
CA ALA A 181 -6.16 -5.17 15.56
C ALA A 181 -5.59 -5.05 16.99
N ILE A 182 -4.27 -5.17 17.15
CA ILE A 182 -3.60 -5.01 18.45
C ILE A 182 -3.63 -3.54 18.88
N LEU A 183 -3.37 -2.60 17.97
CA LEU A 183 -3.47 -1.15 18.28
C LEU A 183 -4.88 -0.77 18.75
N LEU A 184 -5.92 -1.27 18.09
CA LEU A 184 -7.32 -1.06 18.48
C LEU A 184 -7.63 -1.66 19.85
N ALA A 185 -7.17 -2.90 20.12
CA ALA A 185 -7.35 -3.55 21.41
C ALA A 185 -6.65 -2.77 22.56
N LEU A 186 -5.39 -2.37 22.36
CA LEU A 186 -4.62 -1.57 23.32
C LEU A 186 -5.29 -0.21 23.57
N SER A 187 -5.79 0.45 22.52
CA SER A 187 -6.47 1.75 22.63
C SER A 187 -7.79 1.62 23.41
N GLY A 188 -8.56 0.57 23.14
CA GLY A 188 -9.78 0.25 23.90
C GLY A 188 -9.50 -0.04 25.38
N LEU A 189 -8.48 -0.86 25.67
CA LEU A 189 -8.05 -1.14 27.04
C LEU A 189 -7.57 0.12 27.78
N ALA A 190 -6.80 0.99 27.12
CA ALA A 190 -6.32 2.24 27.71
C ALA A 190 -7.48 3.21 28.04
N LEU A 191 -8.49 3.31 27.18
CA LEU A 191 -9.70 4.10 27.42
C LEU A 191 -10.57 3.52 28.56
N LEU A 192 -10.72 2.19 28.62
CA LEU A 192 -11.42 1.53 29.73
C LEU A 192 -10.68 1.67 31.07
N GLY A 193 -9.35 1.72 31.04
CA GLY A 193 -8.51 1.97 32.22
C GLY A 193 -8.80 3.31 32.90
N ASP A 194 -9.04 4.37 32.13
CA ASP A 194 -9.38 5.70 32.69
C ASP A 194 -10.74 5.72 33.41
N ILE A 195 -11.66 4.83 33.02
CA ILE A 195 -12.96 4.64 33.67
C ILE A 195 -12.81 3.80 34.96
N SER A 196 -11.97 2.76 34.95
CA SER A 196 -11.78 1.90 36.13
C SER A 196 -11.09 2.63 37.30
N LEU A 197 -10.24 3.62 37.01
CA LEU A 197 -9.59 4.50 37.99
C LEU A 197 -10.57 5.29 38.88
N ILE A 198 -11.84 5.45 38.49
CA ILE A 198 -12.89 6.07 39.35
C ILE A 198 -12.97 5.36 40.71
N ARG A 199 -12.80 4.03 40.75
CA ARG A 199 -12.94 3.20 41.97
C ARG A 199 -11.94 3.56 43.07
N PHE A 200 -10.77 4.08 42.71
CA PHE A 200 -9.68 4.39 43.63
C PHE A 200 -9.64 5.88 44.06
N ASN A 201 -10.60 6.69 43.61
CA ASN A 201 -10.60 8.14 43.83
C ASN A 201 -11.64 8.57 44.87
N LYS A 202 -11.21 9.16 45.99
CA LYS A 202 -12.12 9.73 47.02
C LYS A 202 -13.05 10.82 46.48
N LEU A 203 -12.65 11.52 45.41
CA LEU A 203 -13.47 12.53 44.71
C LEU A 203 -14.17 11.98 43.45
N ARG A 204 -14.11 10.67 43.21
CA ARG A 204 -14.80 9.90 42.15
C ARG A 204 -14.71 10.50 40.73
N ARG A 205 -13.62 11.24 40.44
CA ARG A 205 -13.29 11.77 39.10
C ARG A 205 -12.52 10.72 38.28
N THR A 206 -12.75 10.69 36.97
CA THR A 206 -11.83 10.02 36.01
C THR A 206 -10.47 10.71 35.97
N GLY A 207 -9.46 10.06 35.40
CA GLY A 207 -8.16 10.66 35.15
C GLY A 207 -8.26 11.90 34.24
N HIS A 208 -9.08 11.85 33.19
CA HIS A 208 -9.29 13.01 32.33
C HIS A 208 -9.95 14.20 33.05
N ASP A 209 -10.93 13.96 33.94
CA ASP A 209 -11.56 15.02 34.73
C ASP A 209 -10.59 15.62 35.77
N ARG A 210 -9.67 14.79 36.31
CA ARG A 210 -8.59 15.25 37.20
C ARG A 210 -7.60 16.16 36.47
N LEU A 211 -7.13 15.75 35.28
CA LEU A 211 -6.18 16.52 34.48
C LEU A 211 -6.78 17.83 33.92
N GLY A 212 -8.06 17.83 33.55
CA GLY A 212 -8.79 19.04 33.17
C GLY A 212 -9.14 19.98 34.34
N ASN A 213 -8.99 19.52 35.59
CA ASN A 213 -9.56 20.10 36.80
C ASN A 213 -11.04 20.46 36.66
N THR A 214 -11.82 19.48 36.20
CA THR A 214 -13.28 19.57 36.01
C THR A 214 -14.00 18.54 36.86
N PHE A 215 -15.32 18.66 36.90
CA PHE A 215 -16.26 17.70 37.46
C PHE A 215 -17.38 17.46 36.45
N VAL A 216 -18.07 16.33 36.61
CA VAL A 216 -19.28 16.01 35.86
C VAL A 216 -20.43 15.97 36.85
N VAL A 217 -21.46 16.77 36.60
CA VAL A 217 -22.66 16.92 37.44
C VAL A 217 -23.92 16.66 36.62
N ASP A 218 -25.01 16.32 37.29
CA ASP A 218 -26.34 16.32 36.67
C ASP A 218 -26.72 17.76 36.31
N ALA A 219 -27.19 17.99 35.08
CA ALA A 219 -27.50 19.33 34.59
C ALA A 219 -28.73 19.95 35.25
N ARG A 220 -29.62 19.15 35.86
CA ARG A 220 -30.84 19.61 36.55
C ARG A 220 -30.57 19.97 38.01
N SER A 221 -29.90 19.09 38.76
CA SER A 221 -29.67 19.31 40.20
C SER A 221 -28.37 20.04 40.52
N GLY A 222 -27.41 20.08 39.59
CA GLY A 222 -26.06 20.61 39.83
C GLY A 222 -25.22 19.79 40.82
N GLN A 223 -25.75 18.68 41.33
CA GLN A 223 -25.09 17.83 42.32
C GLN A 223 -24.01 16.95 41.68
N LEU A 224 -22.93 16.70 42.42
CA LEU A 224 -22.00 15.61 42.11
C LEU A 224 -22.67 14.28 42.44
N ASP A 225 -22.51 13.29 41.56
CA ASP A 225 -22.90 11.91 41.85
C ASP A 225 -22.06 11.35 43.01
N SER A 226 -22.70 11.09 44.14
CA SER A 226 -22.05 10.52 45.30
C SER A 226 -21.88 9.00 45.21
N HIS A 227 -22.61 8.26 44.37
CA HIS A 227 -22.63 6.77 44.35
C HIS A 227 -22.72 6.13 42.94
N PRO A 228 -21.60 6.03 42.19
CA PRO A 228 -21.63 5.56 40.80
C PRO A 228 -21.76 4.03 40.61
N PHE A 229 -21.87 3.21 41.67
CA PHE A 229 -21.96 1.74 41.55
C PHE A 229 -22.88 1.04 42.59
N ASN A 230 -23.68 1.78 43.37
CA ASN A 230 -24.66 1.15 44.26
C ASN A 230 -25.95 0.86 43.46
N PHE A 231 -26.35 -0.41 43.42
CA PHE A 231 -27.56 -0.89 42.73
C PHE A 231 -28.80 -1.01 43.64
N ILE A 232 -28.70 -0.57 44.90
CA ILE A 232 -29.77 -0.66 45.89
C ILE A 232 -29.99 0.72 46.50
N ASP A 233 -31.25 1.12 46.54
CA ASP A 233 -31.73 2.41 47.03
C ASP A 233 -31.74 2.47 48.57
N THR A 234 -31.35 3.61 49.13
CA THR A 234 -31.95 4.19 50.35
C THR A 234 -31.31 5.54 50.66
N GLN A 235 -32.17 6.53 50.87
CA GLN A 235 -31.96 7.83 51.53
C GLN A 235 -30.54 8.14 52.08
N THR A 236 -29.89 9.13 51.50
CA THR A 236 -29.13 10.12 52.30
C THR A 236 -29.01 11.44 51.52
N GLN A 237 -29.76 12.45 51.97
CA GLN A 237 -29.53 13.83 51.55
C GLN A 237 -28.22 14.32 52.18
N ALA A 238 -27.23 14.63 51.35
CA ALA A 238 -26.07 15.44 51.74
C ALA A 238 -26.14 16.78 51.02
N SER A 239 -26.78 17.76 51.66
CA SER A 239 -26.77 19.15 51.23
C SER A 239 -25.35 19.73 51.30
N ILE A 240 -25.07 20.72 50.45
CA ILE A 240 -23.76 21.38 50.40
C ILE A 240 -23.63 22.28 51.65
N ALA A 241 -23.08 21.71 52.73
CA ALA A 241 -22.63 22.45 53.90
C ALA A 241 -21.10 22.60 53.86
N ALA A 242 -20.66 23.85 53.78
CA ALA A 242 -19.30 24.38 53.92
C ALA A 242 -18.19 23.39 54.37
N ILE A 243 -17.53 22.73 53.40
CA ILE A 243 -16.16 22.24 53.62
C ILE A 243 -15.21 23.44 53.53
N VAL A 244 -15.10 24.18 54.64
CA VAL A 244 -13.95 25.07 54.89
C VAL A 244 -12.76 24.17 55.22
N THR A 245 -12.15 23.56 54.19
CA THR A 245 -10.80 23.04 54.34
C THR A 245 -9.82 24.19 54.25
N THR A 246 -9.11 24.42 55.35
CA THR A 246 -7.99 25.35 55.41
C THR A 246 -6.99 25.04 54.29
N HIS A 247 -6.79 26.00 53.39
CA HIS A 247 -5.77 25.90 52.36
C HIS A 247 -4.39 25.97 53.05
N LYS A 248 -3.82 24.82 53.43
CA LYS A 248 -2.39 24.72 53.63
C LYS A 248 -1.72 24.85 52.26
N LYS A 249 -1.43 26.09 51.91
CA LYS A 249 -0.73 26.49 50.69
C LYS A 249 0.57 25.68 50.63
N SER A 250 0.66 24.78 49.65
CA SER A 250 1.94 24.23 49.25
C SER A 250 2.75 25.39 48.69
N GLU A 251 3.75 25.86 49.44
CA GLU A 251 4.69 26.84 48.93
C GLU A 251 5.59 26.15 47.90
N GLY A 252 5.18 26.23 46.64
CA GLY A 252 6.11 26.08 45.54
C GLY A 252 7.24 27.10 45.72
N PHE A 253 8.48 26.67 45.54
CA PHE A 253 9.67 27.50 45.77
C PHE A 253 9.62 28.76 44.90
N HIS A 254 9.25 29.90 45.50
CA HIS A 254 9.19 31.18 44.81
C HIS A 254 10.59 31.81 44.82
N LEU A 255 11.26 31.81 43.68
CA LEU A 255 12.62 32.36 43.51
C LEU A 255 12.71 33.82 43.99
N TRP A 256 11.79 34.69 43.54
CA TRP A 256 11.92 36.14 43.67
C TRP A 256 11.96 36.67 45.13
N PRO A 257 11.12 36.19 46.07
CA PRO A 257 11.24 36.56 47.48
C PRO A 257 12.48 35.96 48.17
N TRP A 258 12.88 34.74 47.82
CA TRP A 258 14.09 34.09 48.37
C TRP A 258 15.36 34.85 47.98
N MET A 259 15.43 35.30 46.73
CA MET A 259 16.51 36.12 46.20
C MET A 259 16.68 37.48 46.91
N ARG A 260 15.61 38.06 47.48
CA ARG A 260 15.69 39.28 48.30
C ARG A 260 16.15 39.02 49.73
N LYS A 261 15.90 37.84 50.29
CA LYS A 261 16.32 37.49 51.66
C LYS A 261 17.81 37.16 51.76
N ASN A 262 18.42 36.64 50.69
CA ASN A 262 19.80 36.13 50.70
C ASN A 262 20.71 36.82 49.66
N PRO A 263 20.82 38.17 49.65
CA PRO A 263 21.43 38.93 48.55
C PRO A 263 22.85 38.48 48.15
N GLY A 264 23.68 38.09 49.12
CA GLY A 264 25.04 37.60 48.85
C GLY A 264 25.09 36.27 48.07
N MET A 265 24.22 35.31 48.41
CA MET A 265 24.13 34.05 47.66
C MET A 265 23.50 34.26 46.27
N THR A 266 22.58 35.20 46.12
CA THR A 266 22.06 35.58 44.80
C THR A 266 23.15 36.17 43.93
N LEU A 267 23.97 37.08 44.48
CA LEU A 267 25.07 37.68 43.75
C LEU A 267 26.06 36.62 43.29
N LEU A 268 26.49 35.72 44.19
CA LEU A 268 27.37 34.59 43.88
C LEU A 268 26.81 33.65 42.80
N MET A 269 25.53 33.30 42.86
CA MET A 269 24.91 32.44 41.86
C MET A 269 24.79 33.13 40.48
N ILE A 270 24.48 34.43 40.46
CA ILE A 270 24.39 35.21 39.22
C ILE A 270 25.78 35.43 38.62
N THR A 271 26.81 35.74 39.42
CA THR A 271 28.19 35.87 38.93
C THR A 271 28.76 34.54 38.48
N ALA A 272 28.47 33.43 39.18
CA ALA A 272 28.87 32.09 38.74
C ALA A 272 28.20 31.69 37.42
N LEU A 273 26.88 31.91 37.28
CA LEU A 273 26.16 31.66 36.01
C LEU A 273 26.67 32.56 34.87
N GLY A 274 26.94 33.84 35.15
CA GLY A 274 27.53 34.77 34.19
C GLY A 274 28.93 34.33 33.76
N MET A 275 29.78 33.92 34.70
CA MET A 275 31.15 33.48 34.43
C MET A 275 31.18 32.14 33.69
N VAL A 276 30.28 31.20 34.01
CA VAL A 276 30.08 29.95 33.24
C VAL A 276 29.56 30.26 31.83
N SER A 277 28.67 31.25 31.66
CA SER A 277 28.21 31.68 30.34
C SER A 277 29.35 32.30 29.51
N VAL A 278 30.16 33.18 30.11
CA VAL A 278 31.30 33.82 29.43
C VAL A 278 32.37 32.80 29.08
N LEU A 279 32.78 31.94 30.03
CA LEU A 279 33.72 30.85 29.77
C LEU A 279 33.18 29.87 28.74
N GLY A 280 31.90 29.51 28.80
CA GLY A 280 31.25 28.65 27.81
C GLY A 280 31.24 29.26 26.41
N THR A 281 31.02 30.58 26.28
CA THR A 281 31.11 31.27 24.98
C THR A 281 32.56 31.34 24.47
N ILE A 282 33.54 31.67 25.32
CA ILE A 282 34.97 31.74 24.95
C ILE A 282 35.49 30.35 24.54
N PHE A 283 35.19 29.31 25.33
CA PHE A 283 35.60 27.95 25.03
C PHE A 283 34.89 27.42 23.78
N GLY A 284 33.61 27.75 23.61
CA GLY A 284 32.84 27.47 22.40
C GLY A 284 33.42 28.12 21.15
N THR A 285 33.81 29.40 21.20
CA THR A 285 34.48 30.07 20.07
C THR A 285 35.89 29.53 19.82
N HIS A 286 36.69 29.22 20.84
CA HIS A 286 37.99 28.58 20.64
C HIS A 286 37.87 27.21 19.99
N VAL A 287 36.97 26.34 20.48
CA VAL A 287 36.71 25.02 19.86
C VAL A 287 36.17 25.19 18.44
N TYR A 288 35.28 26.16 18.19
CA TYR A 288 34.78 26.44 16.85
C TYR A 288 35.88 26.90 15.89
N ILE A 289 36.71 27.87 16.30
CA ILE A 289 37.81 28.42 15.49
C ILE A 289 38.87 27.34 15.23
N GLN A 290 39.27 26.57 16.24
CA GLN A 290 40.27 25.52 16.10
C GLN A 290 39.77 24.36 15.23
N ASN A 291 38.51 23.93 15.42
CA ASN A 291 37.86 22.96 14.53
C ASN A 291 37.82 23.50 13.09
N GLN A 292 37.40 24.76 12.90
CA GLN A 292 37.35 25.39 11.58
C GLN A 292 38.74 25.52 10.92
N ALA A 293 39.80 25.79 11.70
CA ALA A 293 41.18 25.81 11.21
C ALA A 293 41.62 24.41 10.75
N ASN A 294 41.42 23.38 11.59
CA ASN A 294 41.70 21.99 11.23
C ASN A 294 40.95 21.57 9.95
N TRP A 295 39.66 21.93 9.82
CA TRP A 295 38.88 21.66 8.60
C TRP A 295 39.41 22.37 7.34
N ARG A 296 40.10 23.50 7.46
CA ARG A 296 40.77 24.16 6.33
C ARG A 296 42.06 23.42 5.97
N GLU A 297 42.86 23.05 6.97
CA GLU A 297 44.12 22.33 6.77
C GLU A 297 43.89 20.94 6.15
N PHE A 298 42.93 20.17 6.65
CA PHE A 298 42.53 18.89 6.04
C PHE A 298 42.04 19.08 4.59
N LYS A 299 41.19 20.08 4.32
CA LYS A 299 40.74 20.39 2.95
C LYS A 299 41.89 20.80 2.02
N GLN A 300 42.90 21.48 2.55
CA GLN A 300 44.06 21.90 1.77
C GLN A 300 44.95 20.69 1.46
N GLN A 301 45.22 19.80 2.42
CA GLN A 301 45.90 18.53 2.19
C GLN A 301 45.16 17.63 1.18
N ASP A 302 43.83 17.48 1.32
CA ASP A 302 43.01 16.72 0.37
C ASP A 302 43.08 17.32 -1.04
N ASN A 303 43.04 18.65 -1.15
CA ASN A 303 43.12 19.35 -2.44
C ASN A 303 44.52 19.24 -3.08
N ASP A 304 45.59 19.35 -2.30
CA ASP A 304 46.97 19.22 -2.78
C ASP A 304 47.26 17.76 -3.21
N MET A 305 46.75 16.78 -2.46
CA MET A 305 46.78 15.36 -2.83
C MET A 305 46.01 15.11 -4.13
N PHE A 306 44.79 15.65 -4.26
CA PHE A 306 43.98 15.54 -5.48
C PHE A 306 44.72 16.13 -6.69
N LEU A 307 45.25 17.35 -6.58
CA LEU A 307 46.03 17.99 -7.65
C LEU A 307 47.30 17.21 -8.02
N ALA A 308 48.00 16.65 -7.03
CA ALA A 308 49.18 15.81 -7.27
C ALA A 308 48.84 14.49 -7.99
N LEU A 309 47.66 13.92 -7.74
CA LEU A 309 47.15 12.74 -8.45
C LEU A 309 46.70 13.09 -9.89
N VAL A 310 45.97 14.20 -10.06
CA VAL A 310 45.56 14.71 -11.39
C VAL A 310 46.77 14.99 -12.28
N ASN A 311 47.82 15.63 -11.76
CA ASN A 311 49.03 15.90 -12.52
C ASN A 311 49.71 14.61 -13.03
N LYS A 312 49.67 13.51 -12.27
CA LYS A 312 50.21 12.20 -12.69
C LYS A 312 49.39 11.53 -13.79
N LEU A 313 48.13 11.92 -13.98
CA LEU A 313 47.28 11.44 -15.07
C LEU A 313 47.48 12.18 -16.40
N SER A 314 48.15 13.34 -16.39
CA SER A 314 48.38 14.12 -17.61
C SER A 314 49.11 13.28 -18.67
N LEU A 315 48.60 13.33 -19.90
CA LEU A 315 49.01 12.45 -21.01
C LEU A 315 50.47 12.67 -21.49
N THR A 316 51.18 13.66 -20.96
CA THR A 316 52.45 14.16 -21.49
C THR A 316 53.70 13.48 -20.92
N SER A 317 53.66 12.70 -19.84
CA SER A 317 54.90 12.06 -19.34
C SER A 317 54.81 10.77 -18.48
N SER A 318 53.65 10.18 -18.20
CA SER A 318 53.53 9.07 -17.24
C SER A 318 53.37 7.68 -17.89
N LYS A 319 54.12 6.68 -17.38
CA LYS A 319 54.03 5.29 -17.84
C LYS A 319 52.65 4.69 -17.49
N PRO A 320 52.10 3.72 -18.27
CA PRO A 320 50.79 3.14 -18.00
C PRO A 320 50.60 2.64 -16.56
N GLN A 321 51.61 2.00 -15.95
CA GLN A 321 51.53 1.56 -14.55
C GLN A 321 51.39 2.73 -13.56
N GLN A 322 52.05 3.86 -13.81
CA GLN A 322 51.97 5.05 -12.95
C GLN A 322 50.59 5.72 -13.04
N ARG A 323 49.99 5.76 -14.23
CA ARG A 323 48.61 6.23 -14.44
C ARG A 323 47.61 5.32 -13.73
N GLN A 324 47.77 4.00 -13.84
CA GLN A 324 46.93 3.02 -13.14
C GLN A 324 46.98 3.19 -11.61
N VAL A 325 48.17 3.40 -11.03
CA VAL A 325 48.31 3.69 -9.58
C VAL A 325 47.65 5.01 -9.19
N ALA A 326 47.77 6.07 -10.02
CA ALA A 326 47.10 7.35 -9.75
C ALA A 326 45.56 7.23 -9.80
N VAL A 327 45.03 6.46 -10.74
CA VAL A 327 43.60 6.11 -10.83
C VAL A 327 43.12 5.39 -9.57
N LEU A 328 43.82 4.33 -9.14
CA LEU A 328 43.46 3.57 -7.93
C LEU A 328 43.53 4.43 -6.66
N ALA A 329 44.52 5.32 -6.58
CA ALA A 329 44.63 6.27 -5.48
C ALA A 329 43.45 7.27 -5.48
N LEU A 330 43.06 7.82 -6.63
CA LEU A 330 41.88 8.68 -6.74
C LEU A 330 40.59 7.98 -6.29
N GLY A 331 40.41 6.70 -6.64
CA GLY A 331 39.29 5.88 -6.19
C GLY A 331 39.18 5.71 -4.67
N SER A 332 40.29 5.87 -3.95
CA SER A 332 40.33 5.84 -2.48
C SER A 332 40.21 7.21 -1.81
N THR A 333 40.32 8.31 -2.57
CA THR A 333 40.12 9.66 -2.02
C THR A 333 38.64 9.94 -1.73
N LYS A 334 38.37 10.75 -0.71
CA LYS A 334 37.01 11.21 -0.37
C LYS A 334 36.62 12.51 -1.09
N ASP A 335 37.39 12.92 -2.10
CA ASP A 335 37.15 14.16 -2.83
C ASP A 335 35.94 14.02 -3.76
N PRO A 336 34.91 14.89 -3.67
CA PRO A 336 33.74 14.82 -4.54
C PRO A 336 34.06 14.99 -6.03
N ARG A 337 35.24 15.54 -6.39
CA ARG A 337 35.71 15.71 -7.78
C ARG A 337 36.30 14.42 -8.36
N ALA A 338 36.68 13.45 -7.53
CA ALA A 338 37.30 12.21 -7.99
C ALA A 338 36.35 11.33 -8.82
N ILE A 339 35.08 11.21 -8.42
CA ILE A 339 34.11 10.39 -9.15
C ILE A 339 33.84 10.95 -10.57
N PRO A 340 33.48 12.24 -10.76
CA PRO A 340 33.32 12.81 -12.11
C PRO A 340 34.57 12.65 -12.98
N LEU A 341 35.77 12.88 -12.41
CA LEU A 341 37.03 12.72 -13.14
C LEU A 341 37.27 11.25 -13.57
N LEU A 342 37.04 10.29 -12.68
CA LEU A 342 37.18 8.87 -12.99
C LEU A 342 36.17 8.40 -14.05
N VAL A 343 34.94 8.95 -14.03
CA VAL A 343 33.93 8.68 -15.07
C VAL A 343 34.32 9.33 -16.40
N ASP A 344 34.81 10.56 -16.41
CA ASP A 344 35.31 11.23 -17.62
C ASP A 344 36.50 10.46 -18.24
N LEU A 345 37.46 10.03 -17.41
CA LEU A 345 38.55 9.15 -17.84
C LEU A 345 38.03 7.80 -18.38
N LEU A 346 36.97 7.21 -17.82
CA LEU A 346 36.35 6.00 -18.37
C LEU A 346 35.79 6.22 -19.79
N GLY A 347 35.32 7.44 -20.06
CA GLY A 347 34.83 7.87 -21.37
C GLY A 347 35.91 8.25 -22.38
N GLN A 348 37.16 8.46 -21.95
CA GLN A 348 38.28 8.92 -22.79
C GLN A 348 39.42 7.91 -22.92
N GLU A 349 39.60 7.00 -21.97
CA GLU A 349 40.71 6.06 -21.91
C GLU A 349 40.56 4.92 -22.92
N ASN A 350 41.69 4.49 -23.48
CA ASN A 350 41.77 3.45 -24.50
C ASN A 350 42.58 2.23 -24.01
N GLU A 351 43.44 2.40 -23.01
CA GLU A 351 44.30 1.33 -22.46
C GLU A 351 43.51 0.37 -21.55
N PRO A 352 43.42 -0.95 -21.88
CA PRO A 352 42.64 -1.91 -21.09
C PRO A 352 43.04 -1.98 -19.62
N SER A 353 44.34 -1.91 -19.32
CA SER A 353 44.88 -1.96 -17.96
C SER A 353 44.44 -0.77 -17.10
N ILE A 354 44.32 0.41 -17.70
CA ILE A 354 43.86 1.63 -17.02
C ILE A 354 42.33 1.59 -16.89
N LEU A 355 41.60 1.16 -17.93
CA LEU A 355 40.14 0.96 -17.88
C LEU A 355 39.71 0.01 -16.76
N ASP A 356 40.44 -1.09 -16.52
CA ASP A 356 40.16 -2.00 -15.41
C ASP A 356 40.46 -1.35 -14.04
N GLY A 357 41.52 -0.54 -13.93
CA GLY A 357 41.81 0.26 -12.74
C GLY A 357 40.74 1.33 -12.45
N ILE A 358 40.22 1.98 -13.48
CA ILE A 358 39.13 2.97 -13.37
C ILE A 358 37.84 2.26 -12.92
N GLN A 359 37.49 1.13 -13.54
CA GLN A 359 36.35 0.31 -13.11
C GLN A 359 36.48 -0.14 -11.65
N GLN A 360 37.65 -0.60 -11.22
CA GLN A 360 37.88 -1.02 -9.83
C GLN A 360 37.69 0.16 -8.85
N SER A 361 38.22 1.34 -9.22
CA SER A 361 38.09 2.57 -8.45
C SER A 361 36.64 3.02 -8.30
N LEU A 362 35.88 3.04 -9.41
CA LEU A 362 34.47 3.42 -9.42
C LEU A 362 33.58 2.40 -8.69
N VAL A 363 33.90 1.11 -8.78
CA VAL A 363 33.21 0.08 -8.00
C VAL A 363 33.49 0.26 -6.51
N SER A 364 34.74 0.54 -6.11
CA SER A 364 35.11 0.76 -4.70
C SER A 364 34.44 2.00 -4.08
N ALA A 365 34.12 3.02 -4.88
CA ALA A 365 33.37 4.19 -4.43
C ALA A 365 31.88 3.89 -4.12
N GLY A 366 31.34 2.78 -4.62
CA GLY A 366 30.01 2.28 -4.29
C GLY A 366 28.85 2.98 -5.01
N PRO A 367 27.60 2.86 -4.51
CA PRO A 367 26.38 3.30 -5.21
C PRO A 367 26.34 4.79 -5.61
N THR A 368 27.17 5.63 -5.00
CA THR A 368 27.29 7.07 -5.28
C THR A 368 27.75 7.37 -6.71
N VAL A 369 28.40 6.42 -7.40
CA VAL A 369 28.85 6.62 -8.80
C VAL A 369 27.72 6.44 -9.83
N ILE A 370 26.59 5.83 -9.45
CA ILE A 370 25.50 5.48 -10.38
C ILE A 370 24.98 6.67 -11.21
N PRO A 371 24.76 7.89 -10.65
CA PRO A 371 24.25 9.02 -11.41
C PRO A 371 25.18 9.46 -12.55
N GLU A 372 26.49 9.44 -12.33
CA GLU A 372 27.49 9.84 -13.34
C GLU A 372 27.74 8.71 -14.35
N LEU A 373 27.82 7.45 -13.91
CA LEU A 373 27.88 6.30 -14.82
C LEU A 373 26.66 6.22 -15.75
N ARG A 374 25.45 6.55 -15.24
CA ARG A 374 24.25 6.65 -16.07
C ARG A 374 24.40 7.71 -17.17
N ARG A 375 24.84 8.92 -16.81
CA ARG A 375 25.03 10.01 -17.78
C ARG A 375 26.02 9.61 -18.87
N LEU A 376 27.16 9.02 -18.50
CA LEU A 376 28.16 8.55 -19.45
C LEU A 376 27.60 7.44 -20.36
N ASN A 377 26.87 6.46 -19.79
CA ASN A 377 26.24 5.38 -20.54
C ASN A 377 25.24 5.92 -21.58
N GLN A 378 24.44 6.92 -21.21
CA GLN A 378 23.49 7.58 -22.10
C GLN A 378 24.19 8.39 -23.20
N ALA A 379 25.24 9.15 -22.85
CA ALA A 379 26.03 9.92 -23.81
C ALA A 379 26.67 8.99 -24.85
N LEU A 380 27.42 7.98 -24.41
CA LEU A 380 28.08 7.02 -25.30
C LEU A 380 27.10 6.22 -26.16
N LYS A 381 25.89 5.96 -25.67
CA LYS A 381 24.82 5.33 -26.46
C LYS A 381 24.33 6.26 -27.57
N ASN A 382 24.05 7.53 -27.26
CA ASN A 382 23.66 8.54 -28.25
C ASN A 382 24.76 8.77 -29.30
N ASP A 383 26.03 8.81 -28.87
CA ASP A 383 27.19 8.95 -29.76
C ASP A 383 27.28 7.76 -30.72
N LEU A 384 27.16 6.53 -30.20
CA LEU A 384 27.17 5.30 -31.00
C LEU A 384 26.02 5.26 -32.02
N ASP A 385 24.83 5.68 -31.62
CA ASP A 385 23.67 5.76 -32.51
C ASP A 385 23.87 6.83 -33.60
N SER A 386 24.48 7.98 -33.27
CA SER A 386 24.83 9.01 -34.27
C SER A 386 25.86 8.49 -35.28
N LEU A 387 26.89 7.78 -34.82
CA LEU A 387 27.93 7.19 -35.66
C LEU A 387 27.39 6.08 -36.57
N SER A 388 26.27 5.45 -36.23
CA SER A 388 25.65 4.41 -37.07
C SER A 388 25.15 4.93 -38.42
N TYR A 389 24.91 6.25 -38.55
CA TYR A 389 24.40 6.89 -39.78
C TYR A 389 25.49 7.54 -40.67
N GLY A 390 26.77 7.24 -40.45
CA GLY A 390 27.86 7.71 -41.32
C GLY A 390 29.25 7.84 -40.69
N GLY A 391 29.45 7.38 -39.45
CA GLY A 391 30.72 7.45 -38.75
C GLY A 391 31.76 6.41 -39.17
N ASN A 392 33.02 6.65 -38.81
CA ASN A 392 34.13 5.73 -39.07
C ASN A 392 34.00 4.45 -38.21
N SER A 393 34.19 3.26 -38.82
CA SER A 393 34.15 1.97 -38.11
C SER A 393 35.12 1.89 -36.92
N GLN A 394 36.26 2.62 -36.96
CA GLN A 394 37.20 2.69 -35.83
C GLN A 394 36.65 3.50 -34.66
N GLU A 395 35.93 4.59 -34.93
CA GLU A 395 35.30 5.43 -33.90
C GLU A 395 34.10 4.72 -33.28
N GLN A 396 33.27 4.07 -34.10
CA GLN A 396 32.18 3.19 -33.64
C GLN A 396 32.72 2.10 -32.68
N LEU A 397 33.82 1.44 -33.05
CA LEU A 397 34.47 0.45 -32.20
C LEU A 397 34.94 1.07 -30.88
N LEU A 398 35.57 2.24 -30.92
CA LEU A 398 36.09 2.91 -29.72
C LEU A 398 34.97 3.30 -28.74
N VAL A 399 33.88 3.90 -29.24
CA VAL A 399 32.71 4.25 -28.44
C VAL A 399 32.05 2.99 -27.87
N SER A 400 31.94 1.90 -28.65
CA SER A 400 31.40 0.63 -28.16
C SER A 400 32.22 0.00 -27.02
N LEU A 401 33.55 0.12 -27.04
CA LEU A 401 34.43 -0.36 -25.98
C LEU A 401 34.28 0.46 -24.68
N ARG A 402 34.13 1.78 -24.80
CA ARG A 402 33.86 2.70 -23.67
C ARG A 402 32.47 2.48 -23.08
N LEU A 403 31.46 2.28 -23.93
CA LEU A 403 30.10 1.95 -23.51
C LEU A 403 30.11 0.63 -22.72
N ARG A 404 30.76 -0.42 -23.24
CA ARG A 404 30.97 -1.70 -22.56
C ARG A 404 31.67 -1.54 -21.21
N ALA A 405 32.71 -0.72 -21.11
CA ALA A 405 33.43 -0.49 -19.86
C ALA A 405 32.51 0.16 -18.81
N THR A 406 31.67 1.12 -19.24
CA THR A 406 30.65 1.77 -18.42
C THR A 406 29.55 0.80 -17.98
N GLN A 407 29.04 -0.03 -18.91
CA GLN A 407 28.06 -1.09 -18.62
C GLN A 407 28.61 -2.11 -17.59
N LYS A 408 29.88 -2.54 -17.74
CA LYS A 408 30.57 -3.39 -16.77
C LYS A 408 30.71 -2.72 -15.39
N ALA A 409 31.00 -1.43 -15.32
CA ALA A 409 31.07 -0.69 -14.07
C ALA A 409 29.70 -0.67 -13.36
N ILE A 410 28.61 -0.32 -14.07
CA ILE A 410 27.24 -0.33 -13.53
C ILE A 410 26.85 -1.72 -13.03
N ALA A 411 27.09 -2.76 -13.83
CA ALA A 411 26.78 -4.15 -13.47
C ALA A 411 27.56 -4.61 -12.23
N LYS A 412 28.86 -4.30 -12.13
CA LYS A 412 29.68 -4.61 -10.95
C LYS A 412 29.18 -3.87 -9.70
N VAL A 413 28.83 -2.57 -9.79
CA VAL A 413 28.27 -1.81 -8.66
C VAL A 413 26.96 -2.42 -8.18
N LEU A 414 26.01 -2.68 -9.07
CA LEU A 414 24.73 -3.33 -8.74
C LEU A 414 24.93 -4.70 -8.07
N LYS A 415 25.91 -5.48 -8.55
CA LYS A 415 26.18 -6.82 -8.05
C LYS A 415 26.86 -6.84 -6.69
N VAL A 416 27.86 -5.99 -6.48
CA VAL A 416 28.63 -5.90 -5.22
C VAL A 416 27.81 -5.25 -4.11
N TYR A 417 27.03 -4.21 -4.43
CA TYR A 417 26.21 -3.45 -3.47
C TYR A 417 24.73 -3.86 -3.51
N SER A 418 24.48 -5.14 -3.81
CA SER A 418 23.15 -5.79 -3.75
C SER A 418 22.41 -5.43 -2.46
N GLY A 419 21.20 -4.87 -2.57
CA GLY A 419 20.37 -4.44 -1.43
C GLY A 419 20.80 -3.12 -0.77
N SER A 420 21.96 -2.58 -1.14
CA SER A 420 22.45 -1.24 -0.73
C SER A 420 22.25 -0.18 -1.81
N VAL A 421 21.95 -0.57 -3.06
CA VAL A 421 21.56 0.31 -4.18
C VAL A 421 20.11 0.81 -4.11
N LYS A 422 19.60 1.01 -2.90
CA LYS A 422 18.21 1.43 -2.63
C LYS A 422 17.92 2.79 -3.30
N GLU A 423 16.79 2.88 -4.00
CA GLU A 423 16.34 4.07 -4.74
C GLU A 423 17.25 4.55 -5.91
N ALA A 424 18.28 3.77 -6.28
CA ALA A 424 19.19 4.10 -7.38
C ALA A 424 18.43 4.33 -8.69
N ASP A 425 18.77 5.42 -9.39
CA ASP A 425 18.09 5.82 -10.63
C ASP A 425 18.94 5.50 -11.85
N LEU A 426 18.55 4.42 -12.53
CA LEU A 426 19.09 3.91 -13.79
C LEU A 426 18.06 4.10 -14.93
N SER A 427 17.18 5.10 -14.82
CA SER A 427 16.22 5.39 -15.90
C SER A 427 16.95 5.72 -17.21
N GLY A 428 16.58 5.03 -18.29
CA GLY A 428 17.12 5.22 -19.63
C GLY A 428 18.56 4.76 -19.84
N VAL A 429 19.14 3.89 -19.01
CA VAL A 429 20.45 3.28 -19.32
C VAL A 429 20.33 2.20 -20.39
N ASP A 430 21.37 2.01 -21.19
CA ASP A 430 21.54 0.83 -22.03
C ASP A 430 22.50 -0.18 -21.38
N LEU A 431 21.93 -1.29 -20.91
CA LEU A 431 22.61 -2.48 -20.41
C LEU A 431 22.17 -3.74 -21.20
N GLY A 432 21.70 -3.57 -22.44
CA GLY A 432 21.31 -4.69 -23.31
C GLY A 432 22.51 -5.53 -23.76
N GLN A 433 22.26 -6.79 -24.12
CA GLN A 433 23.31 -7.67 -24.61
C GLN A 433 23.89 -7.19 -25.96
N ILE A 434 25.22 -7.16 -26.04
CA ILE A 434 25.99 -6.93 -27.27
C ILE A 434 26.63 -8.27 -27.66
N THR A 435 26.14 -8.89 -28.73
CA THR A 435 26.48 -10.28 -29.11
C THR A 435 27.66 -10.42 -30.08
N SER A 436 28.09 -9.34 -30.73
CA SER A 436 29.11 -9.37 -31.79
C SER A 436 30.22 -8.34 -31.60
N GLY A 437 31.42 -8.68 -32.07
CA GLY A 437 32.59 -7.81 -32.06
C GLY A 437 33.38 -7.75 -30.73
N PRO A 438 34.46 -6.95 -30.66
CA PRO A 438 35.35 -6.88 -29.50
C PRO A 438 34.68 -6.35 -28.22
N ALA A 439 33.52 -5.69 -28.37
CA ALA A 439 32.81 -5.00 -27.30
C ALA A 439 31.74 -5.84 -26.57
N SER A 440 31.71 -7.17 -26.75
CA SER A 440 30.63 -8.03 -26.25
C SER A 440 30.30 -7.86 -24.75
N PHE A 441 29.02 -7.74 -24.42
CA PHE A 441 28.52 -7.49 -23.06
C PHE A 441 27.23 -8.28 -22.82
N THR A 442 27.06 -8.82 -21.61
CA THR A 442 25.82 -9.43 -21.13
C THR A 442 25.62 -9.02 -19.68
N LEU A 443 24.45 -8.48 -19.35
CA LEU A 443 24.12 -8.13 -17.96
C LEU A 443 23.71 -9.40 -17.18
N ILE A 444 24.50 -9.75 -16.16
CA ILE A 444 24.23 -10.90 -15.28
C ILE A 444 24.12 -10.40 -13.84
N LEU A 445 22.88 -10.34 -13.34
CA LEU A 445 22.52 -9.89 -12.00
C LEU A 445 21.73 -10.97 -11.23
N GLU A 446 21.96 -12.26 -11.52
CA GLU A 446 21.30 -13.38 -10.82
C GLU A 446 21.50 -13.33 -9.29
N ASN A 447 20.48 -13.67 -8.51
CA ASN A 447 20.46 -13.61 -7.04
C ASN A 447 20.82 -12.22 -6.47
N THR A 448 20.48 -11.13 -7.16
CA THR A 448 20.77 -9.75 -6.72
C THR A 448 19.52 -9.08 -6.16
N ASP A 449 19.68 -8.23 -5.14
CA ASP A 449 18.61 -7.40 -4.61
C ASP A 449 18.67 -6.00 -5.23
N LEU A 450 17.65 -5.73 -6.05
CA LEU A 450 17.39 -4.53 -6.84
C LEU A 450 16.11 -3.82 -6.34
N SER A 451 15.71 -4.06 -5.09
CA SER A 451 14.54 -3.41 -4.49
C SER A 451 14.65 -1.88 -4.51
N GLY A 452 13.60 -1.21 -4.98
CA GLY A 452 13.55 0.25 -5.12
C GLY A 452 14.35 0.86 -6.29
N VAL A 453 15.07 0.07 -7.09
CA VAL A 453 15.84 0.58 -8.24
C VAL A 453 14.89 1.02 -9.36
N LYS A 454 15.17 2.17 -9.98
CA LYS A 454 14.38 2.74 -11.09
C LYS A 454 15.07 2.43 -12.41
N PHE A 455 14.44 1.59 -13.23
CA PHE A 455 14.88 1.18 -14.57
C PHE A 455 13.96 1.75 -15.67
N ARG A 456 13.36 2.93 -15.44
CA ARG A 456 12.32 3.48 -16.33
C ARG A 456 12.89 3.74 -17.72
N GLY A 457 12.35 3.12 -18.77
CA GLY A 457 12.89 3.24 -20.12
C GLY A 457 14.29 2.67 -20.33
N ALA A 458 14.83 1.88 -19.40
CA ALA A 458 16.15 1.26 -19.55
C ALA A 458 16.11 0.06 -20.51
N THR A 459 17.19 -0.16 -21.26
CA THR A 459 17.38 -1.34 -22.10
C THR A 459 18.12 -2.41 -21.31
N LEU A 460 17.48 -3.55 -21.11
CA LEU A 460 17.92 -4.69 -20.30
C LEU A 460 17.83 -6.01 -21.09
N ASN A 461 17.82 -5.93 -22.42
CA ASN A 461 17.58 -7.05 -23.34
C ASN A 461 18.57 -8.20 -23.12
N GLN A 462 18.05 -9.43 -23.11
CA GLN A 462 18.78 -10.68 -22.91
C GLN A 462 19.60 -10.73 -21.60
N ALA A 463 19.32 -9.85 -20.64
CA ALA A 463 19.93 -9.90 -19.32
C ALA A 463 19.46 -11.13 -18.50
N SER A 464 20.24 -11.51 -17.49
CA SER A 464 19.84 -12.55 -16.53
C SER A 464 19.67 -11.98 -15.12
N PHE A 465 18.45 -12.08 -14.59
CA PHE A 465 18.04 -11.71 -13.24
C PHE A 465 17.44 -12.90 -12.48
N LYS A 466 17.83 -14.15 -12.79
CA LYS A 466 17.30 -15.35 -12.10
C LYS A 466 17.35 -15.18 -10.58
N ASN A 467 16.29 -15.57 -9.88
CA ASN A 467 16.15 -15.50 -8.42
C ASN A 467 16.43 -14.12 -7.80
N SER A 468 16.37 -13.04 -8.58
CA SER A 468 16.65 -11.67 -8.09
C SER A 468 15.42 -11.05 -7.44
N ARG A 469 15.64 -10.06 -6.57
CA ARG A 469 14.56 -9.35 -5.87
C ARG A 469 14.38 -7.94 -6.43
N PHE A 470 13.15 -7.58 -6.80
CA PHE A 470 12.75 -6.23 -7.22
C PHE A 470 11.81 -5.57 -6.19
N TYR A 471 11.50 -6.29 -5.12
CA TYR A 471 10.70 -5.86 -3.98
C TYR A 471 11.41 -6.32 -2.70
N GLY A 472 11.53 -5.41 -1.75
CA GLY A 472 12.27 -5.61 -0.51
C GLY A 472 11.79 -4.64 0.58
N PRO A 473 12.14 -4.91 1.85
CA PRO A 473 11.62 -4.15 2.98
C PRO A 473 12.20 -2.74 3.04
N GLY A 474 11.45 -1.85 3.68
CA GLY A 474 11.77 -0.43 3.78
C GLY A 474 12.93 -0.08 4.73
N LYS A 475 12.71 0.97 5.53
CA LYS A 475 13.56 1.37 6.66
C LYS A 475 13.19 0.61 7.93
N ASP A 476 11.93 0.18 8.06
CA ASP A 476 11.44 -0.61 9.20
C ASP A 476 11.88 -2.10 9.17
N ASN A 477 12.50 -2.54 8.07
CA ASN A 477 12.90 -3.92 7.76
C ASN A 477 11.74 -4.94 7.74
N ARG A 478 10.50 -4.49 7.49
CA ARG A 478 9.31 -5.34 7.33
C ARG A 478 8.83 -5.29 5.87
N LEU A 479 8.09 -6.31 5.46
CA LEU A 479 7.47 -6.39 4.14
C LEU A 479 5.97 -6.18 4.27
N GLY A 480 5.37 -5.54 3.27
CA GLY A 480 3.94 -5.21 3.27
C GLY A 480 3.61 -3.98 4.10
N THR A 481 4.55 -3.05 4.23
CA THR A 481 4.42 -1.76 4.93
C THR A 481 4.50 -0.59 3.94
N PHE A 482 4.32 0.65 4.43
CA PHE A 482 4.22 1.83 3.53
C PHE A 482 5.56 2.14 2.81
N ASP A 483 6.69 1.85 3.46
CA ASP A 483 8.05 2.19 3.05
C ASP A 483 8.76 1.09 2.26
N ASP A 484 8.05 0.02 1.89
CA ASP A 484 8.53 -1.04 0.99
C ASP A 484 9.22 -0.48 -0.26
N LEU A 485 10.37 -1.07 -0.59
CA LEU A 485 11.20 -0.69 -1.72
C LEU A 485 10.77 -1.46 -2.97
N ILE A 486 10.01 -0.78 -3.82
CA ILE A 486 9.42 -1.32 -5.05
C ILE A 486 10.19 -0.78 -6.25
N ALA A 487 10.74 -1.65 -7.10
CA ALA A 487 11.37 -1.25 -8.35
C ALA A 487 10.36 -0.70 -9.37
N ASP A 488 10.82 0.18 -10.26
CA ASP A 488 10.02 0.72 -11.37
C ASP A 488 10.74 0.45 -12.70
N LEU A 489 10.22 -0.50 -13.48
CA LEU A 489 10.67 -0.83 -14.82
C LEU A 489 9.67 -0.35 -15.89
N SER A 490 8.88 0.70 -15.61
CA SER A 490 7.93 1.26 -16.58
C SER A 490 8.64 1.69 -17.87
N GLY A 491 8.18 1.19 -19.02
CA GLY A 491 8.78 1.43 -20.32
C GLY A 491 10.13 0.75 -20.55
N ALA A 492 10.63 -0.06 -19.61
CA ALA A 492 11.89 -0.77 -19.79
C ALA A 492 11.80 -1.81 -20.91
N ASN A 493 12.89 -1.99 -21.65
CA ASN A 493 13.03 -3.04 -22.64
C ASN A 493 13.70 -4.25 -22.00
N LEU A 494 12.99 -5.37 -21.99
CA LEU A 494 13.31 -6.64 -21.32
C LEU A 494 13.15 -7.81 -22.32
N ILE A 495 13.32 -7.56 -23.63
CA ILE A 495 13.26 -8.58 -24.69
C ILE A 495 14.19 -9.75 -24.35
N GLU A 496 13.67 -10.97 -24.41
CA GLU A 496 14.41 -12.23 -24.18
C GLU A 496 15.15 -12.31 -22.82
N THR A 497 14.78 -11.47 -21.85
CA THR A 497 15.38 -11.42 -20.51
C THR A 497 15.01 -12.65 -19.67
N ASN A 498 15.96 -13.17 -18.90
CA ASN A 498 15.74 -14.29 -17.99
C ASN A 498 15.42 -13.81 -16.56
N LEU A 499 14.16 -13.93 -16.16
CA LEU A 499 13.57 -13.55 -14.88
C LEU A 499 13.13 -14.78 -14.06
N THR A 500 13.63 -15.98 -14.39
CA THR A 500 13.22 -17.25 -13.76
C THR A 500 13.37 -17.19 -12.24
N GLY A 501 12.30 -17.49 -11.50
CA GLY A 501 12.30 -17.49 -10.03
C GLY A 501 12.46 -16.12 -9.36
N ALA A 502 12.51 -15.01 -10.12
CA ALA A 502 12.66 -13.67 -9.55
C ALA A 502 11.42 -13.24 -8.75
N THR A 503 11.64 -12.46 -7.68
CA THR A 503 10.57 -11.98 -6.79
C THR A 503 10.35 -10.48 -6.97
N PHE A 504 9.18 -10.13 -7.45
CA PHE A 504 8.80 -8.77 -7.85
C PHE A 504 7.79 -8.11 -6.92
N GLY A 505 6.91 -8.88 -6.27
CA GLY A 505 5.81 -8.29 -5.49
C GLY A 505 5.02 -7.26 -6.32
N PRO A 506 4.59 -6.13 -5.73
CA PRO A 506 3.78 -5.09 -6.40
C PRO A 506 4.60 -4.18 -7.33
N VAL A 507 5.52 -4.75 -8.12
CA VAL A 507 6.40 -4.02 -9.06
C VAL A 507 5.60 -3.23 -10.10
N VAL A 508 6.17 -2.12 -10.56
CA VAL A 508 5.60 -1.31 -11.65
C VAL A 508 6.35 -1.57 -12.96
N MET A 509 5.63 -2.03 -13.98
CA MET A 509 6.17 -2.38 -15.32
C MET A 509 5.20 -1.93 -16.42
N LYS A 510 4.64 -0.73 -16.28
CA LYS A 510 3.69 -0.17 -17.26
C LYS A 510 4.39 0.02 -18.60
N ARG A 511 3.82 -0.48 -19.69
CA ARG A 511 4.42 -0.40 -21.04
C ARG A 511 5.84 -1.00 -21.15
N ALA A 512 6.22 -1.89 -20.24
CA ALA A 512 7.48 -2.62 -20.37
C ALA A 512 7.39 -3.63 -21.54
N ASP A 513 8.48 -3.80 -22.28
CA ASP A 513 8.57 -4.80 -23.34
C ASP A 513 9.27 -6.06 -22.84
N LEU A 514 8.49 -7.11 -22.57
CA LEU A 514 8.91 -8.42 -22.09
C LEU A 514 8.77 -9.48 -23.21
N PHE A 515 8.83 -9.08 -24.49
CA PHE A 515 8.73 -10.01 -25.62
C PHE A 515 9.73 -11.16 -25.48
N ARG A 516 9.22 -12.40 -25.53
CA ARG A 516 10.00 -13.64 -25.32
C ARG A 516 10.76 -13.76 -24.00
N ALA A 517 10.51 -12.90 -23.00
CA ALA A 517 11.13 -13.02 -21.69
C ALA A 517 10.76 -14.36 -20.99
N ILE A 518 11.64 -14.84 -20.11
CA ILE A 518 11.45 -16.09 -19.36
C ILE A 518 11.19 -15.73 -17.89
N LEU A 519 9.92 -15.74 -17.48
CA LEU A 519 9.41 -15.44 -16.15
C LEU A 519 9.00 -16.69 -15.35
N ASN A 520 9.35 -17.90 -15.82
CA ASN A 520 8.97 -19.16 -15.18
C ASN A 520 9.21 -19.14 -13.65
N LYS A 521 8.20 -19.54 -12.87
CA LYS A 521 8.22 -19.56 -11.39
C LYS A 521 8.50 -18.19 -10.72
N ALA A 522 8.44 -17.08 -11.44
CA ALA A 522 8.57 -15.74 -10.84
C ALA A 522 7.36 -15.41 -9.95
N LYS A 523 7.58 -14.56 -8.95
CA LYS A 523 6.55 -14.17 -7.96
C LYS A 523 6.23 -12.70 -8.08
N MET A 524 5.07 -12.39 -8.66
CA MET A 524 4.67 -11.06 -9.11
C MET A 524 3.25 -10.66 -8.64
N PRO A 525 2.82 -10.99 -7.41
CA PRO A 525 1.48 -10.67 -6.93
C PRO A 525 1.28 -9.16 -6.79
N ASP A 526 0.07 -8.69 -7.09
CA ASP A 526 -0.33 -7.26 -7.08
C ASP A 526 0.51 -6.36 -8.04
N SER A 527 1.28 -6.94 -8.97
CA SER A 527 2.12 -6.20 -9.93
C SER A 527 1.32 -5.41 -10.98
N ILE A 528 1.91 -4.33 -11.50
CA ILE A 528 1.27 -3.41 -12.45
C ILE A 528 1.92 -3.51 -13.83
N LEU A 529 1.26 -4.26 -14.73
CA LEU A 529 1.69 -4.61 -16.09
C LEU A 529 0.75 -4.01 -17.17
N THR A 530 0.12 -2.86 -16.87
CA THR A 530 -0.80 -2.21 -17.82
C THR A 530 -0.09 -1.82 -19.11
N GLU A 531 -0.69 -2.15 -20.25
CA GLU A 531 -0.13 -1.90 -21.59
C GLU A 531 1.26 -2.57 -21.84
N ALA A 532 1.66 -3.56 -21.03
CA ALA A 532 2.94 -4.26 -21.20
C ALA A 532 2.90 -5.31 -22.34
N ASN A 533 4.04 -5.54 -22.99
CA ASN A 533 4.18 -6.54 -24.05
C ASN A 533 4.85 -7.83 -23.52
N LEU A 534 4.07 -8.83 -23.16
CA LEU A 534 4.48 -10.17 -22.78
C LEU A 534 4.34 -11.18 -23.94
N SER A 535 4.27 -10.72 -25.19
CA SER A 535 4.02 -11.60 -26.34
C SER A 535 5.14 -12.64 -26.48
N SER A 536 4.77 -13.90 -26.72
CA SER A 536 5.69 -15.06 -26.74
C SER A 536 6.54 -15.28 -25.47
N ALA A 537 6.26 -14.59 -24.36
CA ALA A 537 6.96 -14.81 -23.10
C ALA A 537 6.61 -16.18 -22.47
N LYS A 538 7.53 -16.73 -21.68
CA LYS A 538 7.32 -17.96 -20.90
C LYS A 538 7.06 -17.59 -19.44
N LEU A 539 5.90 -17.98 -18.95
CA LEU A 539 5.33 -17.62 -17.64
C LEU A 539 4.87 -18.88 -16.90
N ILE A 540 5.51 -20.02 -17.14
CA ILE A 540 5.12 -21.33 -16.58
C ILE A 540 5.24 -21.29 -15.04
N GLU A 541 4.18 -21.69 -14.34
CA GLU A 541 4.07 -21.62 -12.87
C GLU A 541 4.31 -20.20 -12.26
N THR A 542 4.11 -19.13 -13.04
CA THR A 542 4.28 -17.74 -12.52
C THR A 542 3.11 -17.35 -11.61
N ASP A 543 3.41 -16.68 -10.50
CA ASP A 543 2.41 -16.10 -9.61
C ASP A 543 2.13 -14.64 -10.00
N LEU A 544 0.93 -14.39 -10.53
CA LEU A 544 0.39 -13.11 -10.98
C LEU A 544 -0.95 -12.80 -10.26
N GLN A 545 -1.16 -13.33 -9.06
CA GLN A 545 -2.36 -13.06 -8.27
C GLN A 545 -2.61 -11.56 -8.12
N ARG A 546 -3.85 -11.11 -8.37
CA ARG A 546 -4.26 -9.69 -8.32
C ARG A 546 -3.45 -8.73 -9.22
N ALA A 547 -2.64 -9.23 -10.15
CA ALA A 547 -1.87 -8.39 -11.06
C ALA A 547 -2.79 -7.60 -12.00
N ASN A 548 -2.37 -6.40 -12.40
CA ASN A 548 -3.09 -5.55 -13.33
C ASN A 548 -2.43 -5.58 -14.72
N LEU A 549 -3.02 -6.38 -15.60
CA LEU A 549 -2.64 -6.64 -17.00
C LEU A 549 -3.62 -5.97 -17.99
N THR A 550 -4.27 -4.87 -17.58
CA THR A 550 -5.21 -4.13 -18.45
C THR A 550 -4.50 -3.72 -19.75
N GLU A 551 -5.09 -4.07 -20.89
CA GLU A 551 -4.58 -3.75 -22.23
C GLU A 551 -3.16 -4.27 -22.53
N ALA A 552 -2.68 -5.28 -21.76
CA ALA A 552 -1.41 -5.95 -22.02
C ALA A 552 -1.52 -6.93 -23.22
N SER A 553 -0.42 -7.16 -23.94
CA SER A 553 -0.33 -8.22 -24.95
C SER A 553 0.41 -9.43 -24.41
N LEU A 554 -0.23 -10.59 -24.43
CA LEU A 554 0.30 -11.91 -24.10
C LEU A 554 0.17 -12.86 -25.32
N THR A 555 0.14 -12.29 -26.53
CA THR A 555 -0.08 -13.03 -27.78
C THR A 555 0.95 -14.14 -27.94
N GLY A 556 0.49 -15.39 -28.04
CA GLY A 556 1.36 -16.57 -28.15
C GLY A 556 2.25 -16.86 -26.93
N ALA A 557 1.98 -16.26 -25.77
CA ALA A 557 2.72 -16.55 -24.53
C ALA A 557 2.40 -17.95 -23.97
N ASP A 558 3.22 -18.41 -23.03
CA ASP A 558 3.08 -19.69 -22.34
C ASP A 558 2.83 -19.47 -20.85
N LEU A 559 1.57 -19.54 -20.44
CA LEU A 559 1.03 -19.41 -19.08
C LEU A 559 0.77 -20.78 -18.42
N GLY A 560 1.43 -21.86 -18.84
CA GLY A 560 1.20 -23.21 -18.29
C GLY A 560 1.23 -23.24 -16.75
N SER A 561 0.14 -23.69 -16.12
CA SER A 561 -0.04 -23.69 -14.66
C SER A 561 0.17 -22.34 -13.94
N ALA A 562 0.12 -21.20 -14.64
CA ALA A 562 0.27 -19.88 -14.04
C ALA A 562 -0.94 -19.50 -13.16
N ASN A 563 -0.71 -18.69 -12.12
CA ASN A 563 -1.75 -18.24 -11.21
C ASN A 563 -2.09 -16.76 -11.44
N LEU A 564 -3.18 -16.49 -12.15
CA LEU A 564 -3.76 -15.18 -12.41
C LEU A 564 -5.09 -14.99 -11.65
N SER A 565 -5.24 -15.63 -10.48
CA SER A 565 -6.45 -15.48 -9.66
C SER A 565 -6.61 -14.02 -9.20
N GLU A 566 -7.83 -13.49 -9.28
CA GLU A 566 -8.19 -12.09 -8.99
C GLU A 566 -7.48 -11.04 -9.87
N ALA A 567 -6.74 -11.44 -10.91
CA ALA A 567 -6.05 -10.51 -11.81
C ALA A 567 -7.03 -9.71 -12.69
N ASN A 568 -6.60 -8.54 -13.15
CA ASN A 568 -7.36 -7.70 -14.07
C ASN A 568 -6.70 -7.70 -15.46
N LEU A 569 -7.28 -8.47 -16.38
CA LEU A 569 -6.88 -8.64 -17.79
C LEU A 569 -7.89 -7.97 -18.75
N ARG A 570 -8.60 -6.93 -18.31
CA ARG A 570 -9.56 -6.21 -19.18
C ARG A 570 -8.88 -5.76 -20.47
N ARG A 571 -9.50 -6.07 -21.62
CA ARG A 571 -9.01 -5.74 -22.98
C ARG A 571 -7.60 -6.28 -23.29
N ALA A 572 -7.10 -7.28 -22.58
CA ALA A 572 -5.81 -7.90 -22.88
C ALA A 572 -5.85 -8.74 -24.17
N HIS A 573 -4.73 -8.82 -24.88
CA HIS A 573 -4.56 -9.58 -26.12
C HIS A 573 -3.86 -10.91 -25.83
N LEU A 574 -4.60 -12.01 -25.79
CA LEU A 574 -4.14 -13.37 -25.45
C LEU A 574 -4.39 -14.38 -26.59
N SER A 575 -4.46 -13.90 -27.84
CA SER A 575 -4.63 -14.78 -29.00
C SER A 575 -3.49 -15.81 -29.07
N LYS A 576 -3.83 -17.07 -29.35
CA LYS A 576 -2.91 -18.21 -29.42
C LYS A 576 -2.07 -18.48 -28.16
N VAL A 577 -2.45 -17.94 -27.00
CA VAL A 577 -1.77 -18.23 -25.73
C VAL A 577 -1.92 -19.71 -25.34
N LYS A 578 -0.92 -20.29 -24.70
CA LYS A 578 -1.01 -21.59 -24.03
C LYS A 578 -1.21 -21.33 -22.55
N ALA A 579 -2.29 -21.80 -21.95
CA ALA A 579 -2.61 -21.59 -20.53
C ALA A 579 -3.22 -22.86 -19.92
N GLU A 580 -2.68 -24.02 -20.29
CA GLU A 580 -3.09 -25.33 -19.78
C GLU A 580 -2.96 -25.35 -18.26
N GLY A 581 -4.04 -25.74 -17.56
CA GLY A 581 -4.09 -25.78 -16.09
C GLY A 581 -3.97 -24.43 -15.37
N ALA A 582 -3.95 -23.29 -16.08
CA ALA A 582 -3.78 -21.97 -15.46
C ALA A 582 -5.02 -21.55 -14.65
N SER A 583 -4.81 -20.81 -13.55
CA SER A 583 -5.90 -20.27 -12.73
C SER A 583 -6.21 -18.82 -13.08
N PHE A 584 -7.46 -18.55 -13.43
CA PHE A 584 -8.06 -17.24 -13.67
C PHE A 584 -9.25 -16.99 -12.72
N GLN A 585 -9.29 -17.69 -11.57
CA GLN A 585 -10.40 -17.63 -10.63
C GLN A 585 -10.68 -16.19 -10.17
N SER A 586 -11.95 -15.76 -10.20
CA SER A 586 -12.38 -14.41 -9.82
C SER A 586 -11.72 -13.25 -10.60
N SER A 587 -11.06 -13.52 -11.73
CA SER A 587 -10.38 -12.50 -12.53
C SER A 587 -11.34 -11.65 -13.38
N ASN A 588 -10.90 -10.45 -13.78
CA ASN A 588 -11.62 -9.59 -14.70
C ASN A 588 -11.03 -9.69 -16.12
N LEU A 589 -11.76 -10.33 -17.03
CA LEU A 589 -11.34 -10.67 -18.39
C LEU A 589 -12.23 -9.97 -19.45
N MET A 590 -12.98 -8.94 -19.05
CA MET A 590 -13.94 -8.26 -19.91
C MET A 590 -13.26 -7.72 -21.18
N GLU A 591 -13.88 -7.93 -22.34
CA GLU A 591 -13.40 -7.47 -23.65
C GLU A 591 -11.99 -7.99 -24.05
N SER A 592 -11.51 -9.08 -23.44
CA SER A 592 -10.22 -9.72 -23.78
C SER A 592 -10.30 -10.65 -25.01
N ASN A 593 -9.20 -10.82 -25.73
CA ASN A 593 -9.11 -11.66 -26.93
C ASN A 593 -8.29 -12.93 -26.65
N TRP A 594 -8.89 -14.09 -26.80
CA TRP A 594 -8.33 -15.44 -26.59
C TRP A 594 -8.40 -16.30 -27.87
N GLN A 595 -8.50 -15.67 -29.04
CA GLN A 595 -8.71 -16.38 -30.30
C GLN A 595 -7.64 -17.45 -30.53
N GLY A 596 -8.07 -18.71 -30.68
CA GLY A 596 -7.19 -19.86 -30.89
C GLY A 596 -6.28 -20.21 -29.69
N ALA A 597 -6.60 -19.74 -28.48
CA ALA A 597 -5.87 -20.10 -27.26
C ALA A 597 -6.06 -21.59 -26.89
N ASN A 598 -5.06 -22.18 -26.23
CA ASN A 598 -5.21 -23.46 -25.54
C ASN A 598 -5.40 -23.20 -24.04
N LEU A 599 -6.59 -23.51 -23.54
CA LEU A 599 -7.08 -23.25 -22.18
C LEU A 599 -7.51 -24.55 -21.49
N SER A 600 -6.99 -25.69 -21.95
CA SER A 600 -7.38 -27.01 -21.47
C SER A 600 -7.11 -27.15 -19.97
N GLY A 601 -8.13 -27.54 -19.20
CA GLY A 601 -8.06 -27.65 -17.74
C GLY A 601 -7.95 -26.33 -16.97
N ALA A 602 -8.06 -25.16 -17.61
CA ALA A 602 -7.95 -23.87 -16.93
C ALA A 602 -9.13 -23.58 -15.99
N ASN A 603 -8.90 -22.80 -14.95
CA ASN A 603 -9.91 -22.43 -13.94
C ASN A 603 -10.37 -20.97 -14.09
N PHE A 604 -11.51 -20.76 -14.74
CA PHE A 604 -12.17 -19.47 -14.91
C PHE A 604 -13.34 -19.26 -13.93
N SER A 605 -13.42 -20.03 -12.84
CA SER A 605 -14.56 -19.95 -11.91
C SER A 605 -14.71 -18.54 -11.31
N LYS A 606 -15.96 -18.05 -11.23
CA LYS A 606 -16.33 -16.69 -10.78
C LYS A 606 -15.72 -15.53 -11.59
N SER A 607 -15.07 -15.78 -12.73
CA SER A 607 -14.44 -14.73 -13.54
C SER A 607 -15.44 -13.92 -14.38
N ASN A 608 -15.04 -12.71 -14.79
CA ASN A 608 -15.82 -11.85 -15.67
C ASN A 608 -15.29 -11.87 -17.12
N LEU A 609 -15.91 -12.67 -17.97
CA LEU A 609 -15.58 -12.87 -19.39
C LEU A 609 -16.55 -12.14 -20.35
N ARG A 610 -17.24 -11.09 -19.87
CA ARG A 610 -18.18 -10.32 -20.69
C ARG A 610 -17.53 -9.80 -21.98
N LYS A 611 -18.15 -10.07 -23.13
CA LYS A 611 -17.64 -9.74 -24.46
C LYS A 611 -16.22 -10.26 -24.77
N ALA A 612 -15.73 -11.29 -24.07
CA ALA A 612 -14.45 -11.91 -24.41
C ALA A 612 -14.56 -12.69 -25.73
N ASP A 613 -13.49 -12.68 -26.54
CA ASP A 613 -13.42 -13.49 -27.74
C ASP A 613 -12.64 -14.78 -27.48
N LEU A 614 -13.35 -15.89 -27.31
CA LEU A 614 -12.84 -17.25 -27.11
C LEU A 614 -13.02 -18.10 -28.39
N SER A 615 -13.16 -17.48 -29.57
CA SER A 615 -13.36 -18.23 -30.81
C SER A 615 -12.15 -19.09 -31.16
N LEU A 616 -12.41 -20.30 -31.69
CA LEU A 616 -11.40 -21.32 -31.98
C LEU A 616 -10.56 -21.79 -30.77
N ALA A 617 -10.92 -21.42 -29.53
CA ALA A 617 -10.16 -21.81 -28.34
C ALA A 617 -10.39 -23.28 -27.97
N GLN A 618 -9.34 -23.93 -27.46
CA GLN A 618 -9.42 -25.27 -26.87
C GLN A 618 -9.75 -25.10 -25.38
N LEU A 619 -10.95 -25.49 -24.97
CA LEU A 619 -11.52 -25.28 -23.64
C LEU A 619 -11.88 -26.64 -22.98
N THR A 620 -11.17 -27.70 -23.37
CA THR A 620 -11.41 -29.05 -22.88
C THR A 620 -11.20 -29.13 -21.37
N ASN A 621 -12.16 -29.69 -20.63
CA ASN A 621 -12.12 -29.82 -19.17
C ASN A 621 -11.93 -28.48 -18.41
N VAL A 622 -12.33 -27.34 -19.02
CA VAL A 622 -12.25 -26.02 -18.39
C VAL A 622 -13.30 -25.87 -17.27
N ASN A 623 -12.97 -25.14 -16.21
CA ASN A 623 -13.91 -24.80 -15.13
C ASN A 623 -14.44 -23.36 -15.31
N PHE A 624 -15.70 -23.22 -15.72
CA PHE A 624 -16.42 -21.94 -15.85
C PHE A 624 -17.46 -21.73 -14.73
N ARG A 625 -17.38 -22.43 -13.59
CA ARG A 625 -18.41 -22.34 -12.54
C ARG A 625 -18.66 -20.89 -12.10
N ASN A 626 -19.90 -20.44 -12.17
CA ASN A 626 -20.32 -19.06 -11.86
C ASN A 626 -19.62 -17.95 -12.69
N ALA A 627 -19.07 -18.27 -13.87
CA ALA A 627 -18.45 -17.28 -14.75
C ALA A 627 -19.49 -16.39 -15.46
N GLN A 628 -19.13 -15.14 -15.71
CA GLN A 628 -19.96 -14.19 -16.44
C GLN A 628 -19.54 -14.15 -17.92
N LEU A 629 -20.22 -14.90 -18.78
CA LEU A 629 -19.90 -15.06 -20.21
C LEU A 629 -20.76 -14.19 -21.13
N GLN A 630 -21.45 -13.16 -20.60
CA GLN A 630 -22.47 -12.47 -21.40
C GLN A 630 -21.88 -11.79 -22.64
N ASN A 631 -22.49 -12.06 -23.80
CA ASN A 631 -22.04 -11.65 -25.13
C ASN A 631 -20.59 -12.09 -25.49
N ALA A 632 -20.05 -13.13 -24.86
CA ALA A 632 -18.78 -13.72 -25.29
C ALA A 632 -18.93 -14.44 -26.66
N ASN A 633 -17.84 -14.50 -27.41
CA ASN A 633 -17.75 -15.23 -28.67
C ASN A 633 -17.08 -16.59 -28.41
N LEU A 634 -17.81 -17.70 -28.52
CA LEU A 634 -17.31 -19.07 -28.36
C LEU A 634 -17.39 -19.87 -29.68
N ARG A 635 -17.44 -19.17 -30.83
CA ARG A 635 -17.60 -19.79 -32.14
C ARG A 635 -16.46 -20.77 -32.43
N ASN A 636 -16.82 -21.97 -32.86
CA ASN A 636 -15.88 -23.07 -33.15
C ASN A 636 -14.92 -23.44 -32.00
N ALA A 637 -15.23 -23.08 -30.75
CA ALA A 637 -14.43 -23.46 -29.58
C ALA A 637 -14.72 -24.92 -29.15
N ASP A 638 -13.74 -25.58 -28.54
CA ASP A 638 -13.91 -26.95 -28.02
C ASP A 638 -14.19 -26.94 -26.52
N LEU A 639 -15.46 -27.01 -26.13
CA LEU A 639 -15.97 -27.00 -24.75
C LEU A 639 -16.19 -28.43 -24.20
N SER A 640 -15.54 -29.44 -24.78
CA SER A 640 -15.67 -30.83 -24.32
C SER A 640 -15.33 -30.96 -22.83
N LEU A 641 -16.26 -31.50 -22.03
CA LEU A 641 -16.12 -31.63 -20.56
C LEU A 641 -16.04 -30.30 -19.78
N ALA A 642 -16.46 -29.16 -20.35
CA ALA A 642 -16.48 -27.87 -19.66
C ALA A 642 -17.53 -27.79 -18.54
N ASP A 643 -17.12 -27.40 -17.32
CA ASP A 643 -18.01 -27.23 -16.16
C ASP A 643 -18.62 -25.82 -16.16
N LEU A 644 -19.85 -25.70 -16.66
CA LEU A 644 -20.56 -24.44 -16.86
C LEU A 644 -21.54 -24.10 -15.72
N ARG A 645 -21.60 -24.89 -14.63
CA ARG A 645 -22.59 -24.71 -13.55
C ARG A 645 -22.64 -23.29 -12.99
N GLY A 646 -23.82 -22.68 -13.02
CA GLY A 646 -24.04 -21.30 -12.57
C GLY A 646 -23.45 -20.21 -13.48
N ALA A 647 -22.83 -20.56 -14.61
CA ALA A 647 -22.35 -19.59 -15.58
C ALA A 647 -23.53 -18.87 -16.26
N ASN A 648 -23.34 -17.59 -16.60
CA ASN A 648 -24.35 -16.80 -17.30
C ASN A 648 -23.96 -16.64 -18.77
N LEU A 649 -24.68 -17.35 -19.65
CA LEU A 649 -24.45 -17.44 -21.09
C LEU A 649 -25.29 -16.45 -21.91
N SER A 650 -25.91 -15.44 -21.30
CA SER A 650 -26.80 -14.51 -22.01
C SER A 650 -26.10 -13.76 -23.16
N GLY A 651 -26.58 -13.95 -24.38
CA GLY A 651 -26.06 -13.35 -25.60
C GLY A 651 -24.78 -14.00 -26.17
N THR A 652 -24.29 -15.09 -25.58
CA THR A 652 -23.06 -15.80 -25.97
C THR A 652 -23.23 -16.48 -27.34
N ASP A 653 -22.27 -16.35 -28.26
CA ASP A 653 -22.32 -17.02 -29.56
C ASP A 653 -21.64 -18.40 -29.51
N LEU A 654 -22.42 -19.47 -29.67
CA LEU A 654 -21.96 -20.87 -29.62
C LEU A 654 -21.90 -21.54 -31.01
N LYS A 655 -21.93 -20.77 -32.11
CA LYS A 655 -21.95 -21.35 -33.47
C LYS A 655 -20.77 -22.31 -33.69
N GLY A 656 -21.07 -23.58 -33.94
CA GLY A 656 -20.06 -24.62 -34.21
C GLY A 656 -19.19 -25.01 -33.01
N ALA A 657 -19.53 -24.57 -31.79
CA ALA A 657 -18.81 -24.97 -30.58
C ALA A 657 -19.04 -26.46 -30.28
N LYS A 658 -17.99 -27.19 -29.90
CA LYS A 658 -18.11 -28.62 -29.56
C LYS A 658 -18.42 -28.76 -28.07
N LEU A 659 -19.58 -29.29 -27.72
CA LEU A 659 -19.95 -29.59 -26.34
C LEU A 659 -19.70 -31.06 -25.96
N VAL A 660 -19.51 -31.92 -26.96
CA VAL A 660 -19.47 -33.38 -26.82
C VAL A 660 -18.09 -33.90 -27.20
N THR A 661 -17.52 -34.76 -26.37
CA THR A 661 -16.34 -35.55 -26.73
C THR A 661 -16.66 -36.44 -27.94
N PRO A 662 -15.93 -36.33 -29.06
CA PRO A 662 -15.97 -37.37 -30.07
C PRO A 662 -15.58 -38.71 -29.42
N LYS A 663 -16.34 -39.77 -29.65
CA LYS A 663 -15.93 -41.12 -29.25
C LYS A 663 -14.55 -41.37 -29.90
N PRO A 664 -13.50 -41.79 -29.16
CA PRO A 664 -12.32 -42.32 -29.83
C PRO A 664 -12.80 -43.46 -30.73
N ALA A 665 -12.39 -43.43 -32.01
CA ALA A 665 -12.84 -44.43 -32.96
C ALA A 665 -12.32 -45.80 -32.50
N GLN A 666 -13.20 -46.59 -31.86
CA GLN A 666 -12.97 -48.00 -31.59
C GLN A 666 -12.92 -48.68 -32.96
N LEU A 667 -11.70 -48.86 -33.49
CA LEU A 667 -11.49 -49.55 -34.75
C LEU A 667 -11.83 -51.05 -34.64
N ASP A 668 -11.93 -51.57 -33.41
CA ASP A 668 -12.20 -52.97 -33.11
C ASP A 668 -13.23 -53.12 -31.96
N GLN A 669 -14.53 -53.13 -32.27
CA GLN A 669 -15.55 -53.90 -31.50
C GLN A 669 -16.92 -53.92 -32.18
N PHE A 670 -17.37 -55.12 -32.58
CA PHE A 670 -18.60 -55.38 -33.35
C PHE A 670 -19.89 -55.41 -32.50
N LEU A 671 -19.85 -54.94 -31.24
CA LEU A 671 -21.00 -54.96 -30.33
C LEU A 671 -21.38 -53.55 -29.90
N ALA A 672 -22.44 -53.03 -30.54
CA ALA A 672 -23.01 -51.73 -30.21
C ALA A 672 -23.94 -51.83 -28.98
N SER A 673 -23.36 -51.68 -27.78
CA SER A 673 -24.15 -51.29 -26.60
C SER A 673 -24.79 -49.92 -26.84
N PRO A 674 -26.00 -49.65 -26.31
CA PRO A 674 -26.64 -48.35 -26.43
C PRO A 674 -25.74 -47.23 -25.90
N LEU A 675 -25.86 -46.04 -26.50
CA LEU A 675 -25.09 -44.84 -26.16
C LEU A 675 -25.40 -44.36 -24.72
N GLU A 676 -24.71 -44.92 -23.73
CA GLU A 676 -24.56 -44.27 -22.43
C GLU A 676 -23.68 -43.01 -22.61
N THR A 677 -24.33 -41.91 -22.97
CA THR A 677 -23.76 -40.58 -22.74
C THR A 677 -23.50 -40.45 -21.25
N PHE A 678 -22.22 -40.50 -20.84
CA PHE A 678 -21.80 -40.20 -19.47
C PHE A 678 -22.54 -38.95 -19.00
N LYS A 679 -23.39 -39.12 -17.97
CA LYS A 679 -24.22 -38.05 -17.43
C LYS A 679 -23.35 -37.21 -16.50
N SER A 680 -22.72 -36.19 -17.06
CA SER A 680 -21.91 -35.25 -16.32
C SER A 680 -22.81 -34.15 -15.72
N ASP A 681 -22.66 -33.86 -14.44
CA ASP A 681 -23.37 -32.74 -13.78
C ASP A 681 -22.85 -31.35 -14.25
N TYR A 682 -21.99 -31.28 -15.27
CA TYR A 682 -21.29 -30.07 -15.72
C TYR A 682 -22.20 -28.99 -16.35
N LEU A 683 -23.33 -29.39 -16.94
CA LEU A 683 -24.32 -28.45 -17.51
C LEU A 683 -25.58 -28.28 -16.64
N ARG A 684 -25.63 -28.94 -15.48
CA ARG A 684 -26.85 -29.03 -14.66
C ARG A 684 -27.32 -27.66 -14.16
N GLY A 685 -28.55 -27.31 -14.51
CA GLY A 685 -29.21 -26.05 -14.12
C GLY A 685 -28.69 -24.80 -14.83
N VAL A 686 -27.86 -24.95 -15.88
CA VAL A 686 -27.34 -23.83 -16.68
C VAL A 686 -28.40 -23.40 -17.69
N ASN A 687 -28.69 -22.10 -17.79
CA ASN A 687 -29.69 -21.56 -18.72
C ASN A 687 -29.07 -21.17 -20.06
N PHE A 688 -29.50 -21.86 -21.11
CA PHE A 688 -29.08 -21.68 -22.50
C PHE A 688 -30.10 -20.91 -23.36
N ASN A 689 -31.31 -20.59 -22.88
CA ASN A 689 -32.37 -19.90 -23.67
C ASN A 689 -31.89 -18.59 -24.32
N PHE A 690 -30.92 -17.92 -23.71
CA PHE A 690 -30.39 -16.64 -24.17
C PHE A 690 -29.04 -16.77 -24.91
N ALA A 691 -28.54 -17.99 -25.13
CA ALA A 691 -27.38 -18.23 -25.98
C ALA A 691 -27.77 -18.13 -27.48
N LYS A 692 -26.81 -17.81 -28.33
CA LYS A 692 -27.01 -17.59 -29.77
C LYS A 692 -26.39 -18.71 -30.59
N ASN A 693 -27.01 -18.99 -31.74
CA ASN A 693 -26.50 -19.89 -32.77
C ASN A 693 -26.23 -21.33 -32.31
N LEU A 694 -27.04 -21.85 -31.38
CA LEU A 694 -27.06 -23.26 -31.04
C LEU A 694 -27.66 -24.10 -32.18
N ASP A 695 -27.05 -25.24 -32.48
CA ASP A 695 -27.56 -26.25 -33.42
C ASP A 695 -28.39 -27.34 -32.69
N PRO A 696 -29.23 -28.11 -33.42
CA PRO A 696 -30.09 -29.13 -32.80
C PRO A 696 -29.35 -30.23 -32.03
N ASN A 697 -28.11 -30.56 -32.42
CA ASN A 697 -27.31 -31.59 -31.74
C ASN A 697 -26.74 -31.04 -30.41
N GLN A 698 -26.27 -29.80 -30.42
CA GLN A 698 -25.86 -29.09 -29.20
C GLN A 698 -27.03 -29.02 -28.20
N ILE A 699 -28.23 -28.65 -28.66
CA ILE A 699 -29.43 -28.54 -27.82
C ILE A 699 -29.80 -29.89 -27.20
N ASN A 700 -29.86 -30.95 -28.01
CA ASN A 700 -30.13 -32.32 -27.53
C ASN A 700 -29.13 -32.76 -26.44
N TYR A 701 -27.83 -32.47 -26.63
CA TYR A 701 -26.81 -32.75 -25.61
C TYR A 701 -27.02 -31.94 -24.34
N ILE A 702 -27.27 -30.63 -24.45
CA ILE A 702 -27.56 -29.73 -23.31
C ILE A 702 -28.70 -30.29 -22.45
N CYS A 703 -29.82 -30.68 -23.08
CA CYS A 703 -30.97 -31.24 -22.38
C CYS A 703 -30.64 -32.55 -21.65
N LYS A 704 -29.90 -33.47 -22.32
CA LYS A 704 -29.48 -34.76 -21.71
C LYS A 704 -28.55 -34.58 -20.50
N GLN A 705 -27.75 -33.51 -20.48
CA GLN A 705 -26.84 -33.17 -19.37
C GLN A 705 -27.51 -32.29 -18.29
N GLY A 706 -28.83 -32.08 -18.36
CA GLY A 706 -29.60 -31.33 -17.35
C GLY A 706 -29.47 -29.80 -17.45
N GLY A 707 -29.06 -29.28 -18.61
CA GLY A 707 -29.16 -27.85 -18.93
C GLY A 707 -30.59 -27.45 -19.28
N ILE A 708 -30.87 -26.16 -19.18
CA ILE A 708 -32.19 -25.56 -19.43
C ILE A 708 -32.18 -24.90 -20.81
N HIS A 709 -32.98 -25.41 -21.74
CA HIS A 709 -33.26 -24.79 -23.04
C HIS A 709 -34.77 -24.87 -23.33
N GLU A 710 -35.34 -23.90 -24.04
CA GLU A 710 -36.79 -23.86 -24.37
C GLU A 710 -37.27 -25.06 -25.21
N GLN A 711 -36.35 -25.69 -25.95
CA GLN A 711 -36.60 -26.90 -26.75
C GLN A 711 -36.31 -28.20 -25.97
N CYS A 712 -35.93 -28.14 -24.69
CA CYS A 712 -35.84 -29.35 -23.88
C CYS A 712 -37.24 -29.85 -23.54
N THR A 713 -37.61 -31.01 -24.08
CA THR A 713 -38.84 -31.71 -23.69
C THR A 713 -38.79 -32.07 -22.21
N ASN A 714 -39.81 -31.68 -21.45
CA ASN A 714 -39.96 -32.06 -20.04
C ASN A 714 -40.00 -33.60 -19.90
N ASN A 715 -38.96 -34.16 -19.28
CA ASN A 715 -38.85 -35.56 -18.84
C ASN A 715 -38.39 -35.57 -17.37
#